data_AF-A0A2D9Q6B8-F1
#
_entry.id   AF-A0A2D9Q6B8-F1
#
_cell.length_a   1.000
_cell.length_b   1.000
_cell.length_c   1.000
_cell.angle_alpha   90.00
_cell.angle_beta   90.00
_cell.angle_gamma   90.00
#
_symmetry.space_group_name_H-M   'P 1'
#
loop_
_entity.id
_entity.type
_entity.pdbx_description
1 polymer ?
#
loop_
_entity_poly.entity_id
_entity_poly.type
_entity_poly.pdbx_seq_one_letter_code
_entity_poly.pdbx_strand_id
1 'polypeptide(L)'
;MTEKVSKHTQQDNIYTNRELSWLQFNARVLQEANDKKIPLIERLRFLGIFSNNLDEFFKIRYATIKRIVDAGKMGKSFLGGISAQDLLEVITKTVIEQQAHSLNILSDIQKELRKENIFIINETEVTPDQSKFLSDYFIQNVSPAMMTIMLGELEEFPSLRDSAAYLAVTMVMNKDDDTFETKHNYALIEIPRTIDRFVVLPPKGDKQYVIILDDLIRHCLHNIFSIFKYETISAHMIKITRDAELDIDSDLSRSFIEKISKSVKNRSAGDPVRFVYDKSIDAKTLQFLLDKMGVDKTDSIIPGGRYHNRRDYMNFPRLGRPDLQYEPKEPLPIPGLSLQGSLFDKIVKKDYLLHAPYQTFMYVIKFLREAALDPKVKSIKITIYRLAEVSHIASSLINAKKNGKDVTVQIELQARFDEEANIKYAELLQSEDIKLIFGVKGLKVHCKACLVERIENKKKVRYGILSTGNFNESTARFYTDYTLFTANPKICKEINKVFDFFEVNYQVRKYNHLIVSPHYTRKALYQLIDTEIKNKKAGLPSGIKLKLNSLSDYKMIDKLYEASRAGVKIKLIVRGICCLIPGVKGMSENIEAISIVGKLLEHPRLFIFENGGDNKVYISSADLMGRNLDNRVEISCPIYDEDLKKEILENFEIGWRDNVKARVFSIKNDNAYRRNNKPPVRSQFKMYDYYLRKLEVY
;
A
#
# COMPACT_ATOMS: atom_id res chain seq x y z
N MET A 1 29.77 -2.19 -54.11
CA MET A 1 28.69 -3.12 -53.70
C MET A 1 28.73 -3.22 -52.19
N THR A 2 27.96 -2.39 -51.51
CA THR A 2 27.80 -2.40 -50.05
C THR A 2 26.52 -3.17 -49.74
N GLU A 3 26.68 -4.39 -49.25
CA GLU A 3 25.56 -5.22 -48.81
C GLU A 3 24.75 -4.49 -47.73
N LYS A 4 23.47 -4.25 -48.04
CA LYS A 4 22.46 -3.85 -47.08
C LYS A 4 22.33 -4.99 -46.07
N VAL A 5 22.92 -4.82 -44.90
CA VAL A 5 22.58 -5.61 -43.71
C VAL A 5 21.07 -5.52 -43.51
N SER A 6 20.39 -6.66 -43.67
CA SER A 6 18.95 -6.77 -43.53
C SER A 6 18.55 -6.32 -42.14
N LYS A 7 17.71 -5.27 -42.06
CA LYS A 7 16.94 -4.95 -40.85
C LYS A 7 16.12 -6.18 -40.48
N HIS A 8 16.56 -6.94 -39.48
CA HIS A 8 15.67 -7.88 -38.81
C HIS A 8 14.45 -7.09 -38.33
N THR A 9 13.29 -7.48 -38.81
CA THR A 9 11.97 -6.99 -38.39
C THR A 9 11.81 -7.20 -36.89
N GLN A 10 12.15 -6.17 -36.11
CA GLN A 10 11.83 -6.13 -34.68
C GLN A 10 10.32 -5.94 -34.59
N GLN A 11 9.61 -7.02 -34.26
CA GLN A 11 8.18 -6.95 -33.97
C GLN A 11 7.99 -6.00 -32.79
N ASP A 12 7.20 -4.94 -32.96
CA ASP A 12 6.99 -3.92 -31.91
C ASP A 12 6.31 -4.58 -30.70
N ASN A 13 7.01 -4.62 -29.55
CA ASN A 13 6.44 -5.12 -28.31
C ASN A 13 5.34 -4.16 -27.83
N ILE A 14 4.27 -4.72 -27.27
CA ILE A 14 3.15 -3.95 -26.71
C ILE A 14 3.10 -4.08 -25.18
N TYR A 15 2.56 -3.04 -24.54
CA TYR A 15 2.48 -2.92 -23.08
C TYR A 15 1.14 -2.32 -22.66
N THR A 16 0.74 -2.60 -21.42
CA THR A 16 -0.36 -1.89 -20.76
C THR A 16 0.18 -0.64 -20.06
N ASN A 17 -0.51 0.49 -20.19
CA ASN A 17 -0.16 1.70 -19.43
C ASN A 17 -0.23 1.42 -17.92
N ARG A 18 0.76 1.93 -17.19
CA ARG A 18 0.98 1.67 -15.76
C ARG A 18 -0.19 2.14 -14.88
N GLU A 19 -0.75 3.30 -15.15
CA GLU A 19 -1.81 3.93 -14.36
C GLU A 19 -3.15 3.24 -14.63
N LEU A 20 -3.40 2.83 -15.87
CA LEU A 20 -4.53 1.97 -16.20
C LEU A 20 -4.40 0.59 -15.53
N SER A 21 -3.21 0.00 -15.52
CA SER A 21 -2.93 -1.25 -14.82
C SER A 21 -3.15 -1.12 -13.30
N TRP A 22 -2.82 0.03 -12.72
CA TRP A 22 -3.14 0.33 -11.32
C TRP A 22 -4.66 0.41 -11.08
N LEU A 23 -5.42 1.06 -11.96
CA LEU A 23 -6.89 1.12 -11.86
C LEU A 23 -7.51 -0.28 -11.96
N GLN A 24 -6.93 -1.17 -12.77
CA GLN A 24 -7.34 -2.58 -12.83
C GLN A 24 -7.00 -3.34 -11.54
N PHE A 25 -5.88 -3.03 -10.89
CA PHE A 25 -5.61 -3.54 -9.55
C PHE A 25 -6.70 -3.12 -8.55
N ASN A 26 -7.07 -1.83 -8.54
CA ASN A 26 -8.11 -1.37 -7.60
C ASN A 26 -9.50 -1.94 -7.97
N ALA A 27 -9.78 -2.18 -9.25
CA ALA A 27 -10.98 -2.91 -9.67
C ALA A 27 -11.04 -4.33 -9.09
N ARG A 28 -9.91 -5.04 -8.93
CA ARG A 28 -9.87 -6.35 -8.24
C ARG A 28 -10.18 -6.24 -6.75
N VAL A 29 -9.82 -5.12 -6.09
CA VAL A 29 -10.24 -4.84 -4.71
C VAL A 29 -11.77 -4.64 -4.67
N LEU A 30 -12.34 -3.93 -5.65
CA LEU A 30 -13.78 -3.75 -5.77
C LEU A 30 -14.52 -5.08 -6.02
N GLN A 31 -13.92 -6.01 -6.78
CA GLN A 31 -14.46 -7.36 -6.94
C GLN A 31 -14.54 -8.12 -5.61
N GLU A 32 -13.61 -7.93 -4.67
CA GLU A 32 -13.72 -8.54 -3.33
C GLU A 32 -14.94 -7.98 -2.56
N ALA A 33 -15.23 -6.68 -2.66
CA ALA A 33 -16.45 -6.12 -2.06
C ALA A 33 -17.74 -6.71 -2.65
N ASN A 34 -17.72 -7.11 -3.93
CA ASN A 34 -18.87 -7.72 -4.61
C ASN A 34 -18.98 -9.25 -4.43
N ASP A 35 -17.93 -9.92 -3.96
CA ASP A 35 -17.90 -11.37 -3.85
C ASP A 35 -18.71 -11.86 -2.63
N LYS A 36 -19.89 -12.42 -2.87
CA LYS A 36 -20.80 -12.96 -1.82
C LYS A 36 -20.20 -14.10 -0.99
N LYS A 37 -19.07 -14.69 -1.39
CA LYS A 37 -18.33 -15.68 -0.59
C LYS A 37 -17.50 -15.04 0.52
N ILE A 38 -17.36 -13.71 0.52
CA ILE A 38 -16.70 -12.95 1.57
C ILE A 38 -17.74 -12.56 2.62
N PRO A 39 -17.41 -12.66 3.92
CA PRO A 39 -18.31 -12.22 4.99
C PRO A 39 -18.74 -10.76 4.83
N LEU A 40 -19.99 -10.46 5.22
CA LEU A 40 -20.66 -9.21 4.86
C LEU A 40 -19.94 -7.94 5.34
N ILE A 41 -19.43 -7.94 6.57
CA ILE A 41 -18.67 -6.79 7.11
C ILE A 41 -17.34 -6.63 6.36
N GLU A 42 -16.70 -7.73 5.97
CA GLU A 42 -15.43 -7.68 5.24
C GLU A 42 -15.61 -7.10 3.83
N ARG A 43 -16.74 -7.38 3.17
CA ARG A 43 -17.10 -6.73 1.89
C ARG A 43 -17.24 -5.22 2.03
N LEU A 44 -17.82 -4.76 3.13
CA LEU A 44 -17.91 -3.33 3.44
C LEU A 44 -16.52 -2.72 3.68
N ARG A 45 -15.63 -3.43 4.39
CA ARG A 45 -14.23 -3.01 4.56
C ARG A 45 -13.47 -2.94 3.24
N PHE A 46 -13.71 -3.87 2.30
CA PHE A 46 -13.12 -3.81 0.95
C PHE A 46 -13.58 -2.58 0.15
N LEU A 47 -14.82 -2.10 0.30
CA LEU A 47 -15.23 -0.80 -0.26
C LEU A 47 -14.42 0.36 0.35
N GLY A 48 -14.11 0.26 1.64
CA GLY A 48 -13.21 1.19 2.31
C GLY A 48 -11.80 1.16 1.72
N ILE A 49 -11.22 -0.03 1.55
CA ILE A 49 -9.89 -0.21 0.94
C ILE A 49 -9.88 0.35 -0.48
N PHE A 50 -10.88 0.02 -1.30
CA PHE A 50 -11.02 0.55 -2.66
C PHE A 50 -11.01 2.09 -2.67
N SER A 51 -11.76 2.71 -1.76
CA SER A 51 -11.88 4.16 -1.64
C SER A 51 -10.58 4.80 -1.15
N ASN A 52 -9.91 4.19 -0.17
CA ASN A 52 -8.61 4.64 0.34
C ASN A 52 -7.52 4.60 -0.74
N ASN A 53 -7.45 3.50 -1.49
CA ASN A 53 -6.50 3.37 -2.60
C ASN A 53 -6.76 4.43 -3.67
N LEU A 54 -8.03 4.69 -4.00
CA LEU A 54 -8.40 5.69 -5.01
C LEU A 54 -8.02 7.10 -4.56
N ASP A 55 -8.17 7.43 -3.27
CA ASP A 55 -7.69 8.69 -2.71
C ASP A 55 -6.16 8.84 -2.90
N GLU A 56 -5.36 7.81 -2.61
CA GLU A 56 -3.91 7.82 -2.85
C GLU A 56 -3.58 8.01 -4.33
N PHE A 57 -4.33 7.36 -5.22
CA PHE A 57 -4.14 7.49 -6.67
C PHE A 57 -4.32 8.93 -7.13
N PHE A 58 -5.35 9.63 -6.67
CA PHE A 58 -5.57 11.03 -7.03
C PHE A 58 -4.49 11.95 -6.48
N LYS A 59 -4.12 11.76 -5.20
CA LYS A 59 -3.09 12.57 -4.53
C LYS A 59 -1.73 12.51 -5.22
N ILE A 60 -1.33 11.33 -5.69
CA ILE A 60 0.03 11.10 -6.16
C ILE A 60 0.07 10.96 -7.68
N ARG A 61 -0.66 9.99 -8.22
CA ARG A 61 -0.51 9.56 -9.63
C ARG A 61 -1.22 10.50 -10.58
N TYR A 62 -2.49 10.80 -10.29
CA TYR A 62 -3.28 11.72 -11.11
C TYR A 62 -2.65 13.12 -11.13
N ALA A 63 -2.28 13.63 -9.94
CA ALA A 63 -1.63 14.92 -9.81
C ALA A 63 -0.31 15.02 -10.62
N THR A 64 0.51 13.96 -10.60
CA THR A 64 1.73 13.89 -11.42
C THR A 64 1.42 13.99 -12.92
N ILE A 65 0.39 13.28 -13.41
CA ILE A 65 0.00 13.35 -14.83
C ILE A 65 -0.54 14.74 -15.18
N LYS A 66 -1.35 15.34 -14.30
CA LYS A 66 -1.89 16.68 -14.49
C LYS A 66 -0.79 17.74 -14.62
N ARG A 67 0.23 17.69 -13.75
CA ARG A 67 1.41 18.56 -13.87
C ARG A 67 2.16 18.39 -15.19
N ILE A 68 2.21 17.17 -15.75
CA ILE A 68 2.79 16.93 -17.08
C ILE A 68 1.98 17.62 -18.19
N VAL A 69 0.64 17.61 -18.06
CA VAL A 69 -0.26 18.32 -18.99
C VAL A 69 0.01 19.81 -18.92
N ASP A 70 0.01 20.37 -17.70
CA ASP A 70 0.22 21.81 -17.45
C ASP A 70 1.59 22.28 -17.97
N ALA A 71 2.63 21.45 -17.83
CA ALA A 71 3.98 21.77 -18.27
C ALA A 71 4.15 21.80 -19.81
N GLY A 72 3.21 21.24 -20.57
CA GLY A 72 3.17 21.25 -22.03
C GLY A 72 4.16 20.29 -22.73
N LYS A 73 3.68 19.64 -23.81
CA LYS A 73 4.35 18.82 -24.86
C LYS A 73 5.64 18.02 -24.56
N MET A 74 5.99 17.72 -23.30
CA MET A 74 7.04 16.76 -22.95
C MET A 74 6.41 15.63 -22.10
N GLY A 75 6.13 14.46 -22.68
CA GLY A 75 5.61 13.35 -21.86
C GLY A 75 5.18 12.06 -22.56
N LYS A 76 4.92 12.07 -23.88
CA LYS A 76 4.40 10.87 -24.59
C LYS A 76 5.26 9.62 -24.39
N SER A 77 6.59 9.75 -24.44
CA SER A 77 7.50 8.61 -24.23
C SER A 77 7.46 8.05 -22.80
N PHE A 78 7.24 8.91 -21.80
CA PHE A 78 7.24 8.52 -20.39
C PHE A 78 5.92 7.92 -19.92
N LEU A 79 4.82 8.19 -20.62
CA LEU A 79 3.48 7.70 -20.28
C LEU A 79 3.09 6.44 -21.07
N GLY A 80 4.04 5.77 -21.72
CA GLY A 80 3.77 4.56 -22.50
C GLY A 80 3.10 4.84 -23.85
N GLY A 81 3.46 5.96 -24.50
CA GLY A 81 3.03 6.29 -25.87
C GLY A 81 1.74 7.09 -25.98
N ILE A 82 0.94 7.18 -24.91
CA ILE A 82 -0.28 8.00 -24.84
C ILE A 82 0.05 9.45 -24.46
N SER A 83 -0.73 10.42 -24.95
CA SER A 83 -0.59 11.80 -24.46
C SER A 83 -1.10 11.91 -23.03
N ALA A 84 -0.54 12.83 -22.24
CA ALA A 84 -0.95 13.00 -20.85
C ALA A 84 -2.44 13.41 -20.74
N GLN A 85 -2.93 14.20 -21.70
CA GLN A 85 -4.32 14.62 -21.80
C GLN A 85 -5.25 13.43 -22.04
N ASP A 86 -4.98 12.63 -23.09
CA ASP A 86 -5.80 11.45 -23.40
C ASP A 86 -5.79 10.46 -22.23
N LEU A 87 -4.65 10.31 -21.54
CA LEU A 87 -4.54 9.44 -20.37
C LEU A 87 -5.42 9.93 -19.21
N LEU A 88 -5.47 11.24 -18.94
CA LEU A 88 -6.37 11.79 -17.92
C LEU A 88 -7.84 11.54 -18.27
N GLU A 89 -8.23 11.67 -19.54
CA GLU A 89 -9.60 11.40 -20.00
C GLU A 89 -9.97 9.93 -19.78
N VAL A 90 -9.10 8.99 -20.19
CA VAL A 90 -9.32 7.55 -19.99
C VAL A 90 -9.39 7.21 -18.49
N ILE A 91 -8.50 7.77 -17.67
CA ILE A 91 -8.50 7.60 -16.22
C ILE A 91 -9.82 8.09 -15.63
N THR A 92 -10.25 9.29 -16.01
CA THR A 92 -11.46 9.93 -15.48
C THR A 92 -12.69 9.09 -15.79
N LYS A 93 -12.84 8.66 -17.05
CA LYS A 93 -13.94 7.78 -17.47
C LYS A 93 -13.93 6.47 -16.68
N THR A 94 -12.78 5.81 -16.57
CA THR A 94 -12.64 4.54 -15.84
C THR A 94 -13.01 4.71 -14.36
N VAL A 95 -12.58 5.81 -13.73
CA VAL A 95 -12.89 6.09 -12.32
C VAL A 95 -14.37 6.34 -12.11
N ILE A 96 -15.04 7.08 -13.00
CA ILE A 96 -16.49 7.32 -12.92
C ILE A 96 -17.25 5.99 -12.95
N GLU A 97 -16.90 5.10 -13.90
CA GLU A 97 -17.50 3.77 -14.02
C GLU A 97 -17.29 2.92 -12.76
N GLN A 98 -16.07 2.88 -12.23
CA GLN A 98 -15.75 2.14 -10.99
C GLN A 98 -16.46 2.73 -9.76
N GLN A 99 -16.57 4.05 -9.66
CA GLN A 99 -17.29 4.72 -8.57
C GLN A 99 -18.79 4.42 -8.62
N ALA A 100 -19.41 4.46 -9.80
CA ALA A 100 -20.81 4.07 -9.97
C ALA A 100 -21.02 2.60 -9.54
N HIS A 101 -20.14 1.70 -9.97
CA HIS A 101 -20.19 0.29 -9.55
C HIS A 101 -20.04 0.12 -8.04
N SER A 102 -19.15 0.88 -7.39
CA SER A 102 -18.98 0.85 -5.93
C SER A 102 -20.23 1.28 -5.16
N LEU A 103 -21.03 2.20 -5.70
CA LEU A 103 -22.28 2.64 -5.08
C LEU A 103 -23.35 1.55 -5.17
N ASN A 104 -23.43 0.84 -6.29
CA ASN A 104 -24.33 -0.30 -6.44
C ASN A 104 -23.98 -1.41 -5.45
N ILE A 105 -22.69 -1.76 -5.31
CA ILE A 105 -22.22 -2.76 -4.33
C ILE A 105 -22.57 -2.32 -2.90
N LEU A 106 -22.38 -1.04 -2.56
CA LEU A 106 -22.73 -0.52 -1.25
C LEU A 106 -24.23 -0.66 -0.96
N SER A 107 -25.09 -0.31 -1.92
CA SER A 107 -26.54 -0.46 -1.79
C SER A 107 -26.92 -1.92 -1.53
N ASP A 108 -26.29 -2.87 -2.24
CA ASP A 108 -26.55 -4.29 -2.05
C ASP A 108 -26.06 -4.79 -0.68
N ILE A 109 -24.89 -4.34 -0.21
CA ILE A 109 -24.39 -4.65 1.13
C ILE A 109 -25.34 -4.10 2.20
N GLN A 110 -25.83 -2.87 2.06
CA GLN A 110 -26.79 -2.28 2.99
C GLN A 110 -28.11 -3.05 3.05
N LYS A 111 -28.63 -3.51 1.90
CA LYS A 111 -29.81 -4.39 1.85
C LYS A 111 -29.57 -5.72 2.57
N GLU A 112 -28.39 -6.31 2.41
CA GLU A 112 -28.01 -7.54 3.09
C GLU A 112 -27.82 -7.33 4.60
N LEU A 113 -27.22 -6.22 5.03
CA LEU A 113 -27.09 -5.88 6.45
C LEU A 113 -28.46 -5.76 7.11
N ARG A 114 -29.44 -5.15 6.43
CA ARG A 114 -30.83 -5.07 6.93
C ARG A 114 -31.46 -6.45 7.13
N LYS A 115 -31.16 -7.43 6.28
CA LYS A 115 -31.61 -8.84 6.46
C LYS A 115 -30.98 -9.50 7.67
N GLU A 116 -29.75 -9.09 8.02
CA GLU A 116 -29.02 -9.50 9.21
C GLU A 116 -29.38 -8.69 10.47
N ASN A 117 -30.48 -7.93 10.44
CA ASN A 117 -30.94 -7.01 11.49
C ASN A 117 -29.95 -5.90 11.87
N ILE A 118 -29.05 -5.53 10.94
CA ILE A 118 -28.11 -4.42 11.09
C ILE A 118 -28.57 -3.25 10.22
N PHE A 119 -28.90 -2.13 10.85
CA PHE A 119 -29.46 -0.95 10.20
C PHE A 119 -28.45 0.19 10.27
N ILE A 120 -27.92 0.60 9.12
CA ILE A 120 -27.24 1.89 8.98
C ILE A 120 -28.33 2.91 8.67
N ILE A 121 -28.65 3.76 9.64
CA ILE A 121 -29.72 4.76 9.57
C ILE A 121 -29.14 6.16 9.35
N ASN A 122 -29.95 7.07 8.81
CA ASN A 122 -29.65 8.51 8.72
C ASN A 122 -30.49 9.33 9.73
N GLU A 123 -30.31 10.64 9.76
CA GLU A 123 -30.98 11.57 10.69
C GLU A 123 -32.50 11.59 10.54
N THR A 124 -33.04 11.25 9.37
CA THR A 124 -34.49 11.21 9.12
C THR A 124 -35.15 9.91 9.59
N GLU A 125 -34.35 8.90 9.91
CA GLU A 125 -34.80 7.58 10.38
C GLU A 125 -34.66 7.41 11.91
N VAL A 126 -34.21 8.45 12.62
CA VAL A 126 -33.97 8.45 14.07
C VAL A 126 -35.28 8.45 14.85
N THR A 127 -35.45 7.50 15.77
CA THR A 127 -36.60 7.46 16.69
C THR A 127 -36.41 8.41 17.88
N PRO A 128 -37.47 8.80 18.63
CA PRO A 128 -37.34 9.68 19.79
C PRO A 128 -36.33 9.18 20.85
N ASP A 129 -36.34 7.89 21.18
CA ASP A 129 -35.38 7.30 22.13
C ASP A 129 -33.93 7.39 21.63
N GLN A 130 -33.72 7.14 20.33
CA GLN A 130 -32.41 7.24 19.69
C GLN A 130 -31.96 8.71 19.63
N SER A 131 -32.88 9.65 19.37
CA SER A 131 -32.59 11.08 19.36
C SER A 131 -32.03 11.54 20.70
N LYS A 132 -32.59 11.06 21.82
CA LYS A 132 -32.06 11.37 23.16
C LYS A 132 -30.61 10.89 23.31
N PHE A 133 -30.35 9.62 22.97
CA PHE A 133 -29.00 9.06 23.00
C PHE A 133 -28.02 9.85 22.11
N LEU A 134 -28.43 10.20 20.89
CA LEU A 134 -27.59 10.94 19.94
C LEU A 134 -27.28 12.36 20.43
N SER A 135 -28.26 13.06 21.01
CA SER A 135 -28.04 14.37 21.61
C SER A 135 -27.06 14.31 22.79
N ASP A 136 -27.23 13.34 23.69
CA ASP A 136 -26.32 13.15 24.84
C ASP A 136 -24.90 12.80 24.36
N TYR A 137 -24.80 11.87 23.39
CA TYR A 137 -23.53 11.48 22.79
C TYR A 137 -22.85 12.66 22.08
N PHE A 138 -23.62 13.47 21.35
CA PHE A 138 -23.14 14.66 20.66
C PHE A 138 -22.53 15.65 21.65
N ILE A 139 -23.26 16.02 22.71
CA ILE A 139 -22.81 17.01 23.70
C ILE A 139 -21.54 16.56 24.41
N GLN A 140 -21.47 15.28 24.79
CA GLN A 140 -20.36 14.77 25.60
C GLN A 140 -19.10 14.44 24.77
N ASN A 141 -19.27 13.93 23.54
CA ASN A 141 -18.17 13.34 22.78
C ASN A 141 -17.85 14.08 21.48
N VAL A 142 -18.88 14.51 20.74
CA VAL A 142 -18.69 15.07 19.39
C VAL A 142 -18.44 16.58 19.45
N SER A 143 -19.31 17.33 20.13
CA SER A 143 -19.26 18.79 20.22
C SER A 143 -17.91 19.32 20.73
N PRO A 144 -17.27 18.73 21.77
CA PRO A 144 -15.97 19.22 22.26
C PRO A 144 -14.81 19.03 21.27
N ALA A 145 -14.92 18.08 20.34
CA ALA A 145 -13.90 17.77 19.35
C ALA A 145 -14.14 18.43 17.99
N MET A 146 -15.31 19.03 17.79
CA MET A 146 -15.78 19.56 16.51
C MET A 146 -15.34 21.02 16.31
N MET A 147 -14.89 21.33 15.09
CA MET A 147 -14.57 22.70 14.68
C MET A 147 -15.64 23.19 13.69
N THR A 148 -16.24 24.34 14.00
CA THR A 148 -17.21 25.01 13.13
C THR A 148 -16.66 26.36 12.70
N ILE A 149 -16.71 26.66 11.40
CA ILE A 149 -16.17 27.87 10.81
C ILE A 149 -17.29 28.60 10.08
N MET A 150 -17.64 29.80 10.52
CA MET A 150 -18.57 30.68 9.81
C MET A 150 -17.84 31.32 8.62
N LEU A 151 -18.37 31.16 7.41
CA LEU A 151 -17.74 31.65 6.19
C LEU A 151 -18.22 33.05 5.76
N GLY A 152 -19.40 33.47 6.22
CA GLY A 152 -19.99 34.76 5.84
C GLY A 152 -19.22 35.98 6.33
N GLU A 153 -18.48 35.84 7.44
CA GLU A 153 -17.83 36.95 8.15
C GLU A 153 -16.30 37.01 7.95
N LEU A 154 -15.74 36.09 7.19
CA LEU A 154 -14.30 36.01 7.01
C LEU A 154 -13.86 36.84 5.81
N GLU A 155 -12.93 37.76 6.05
CA GLU A 155 -12.21 38.49 5.00
C GLU A 155 -11.50 37.51 4.05
N GLU A 156 -10.90 36.45 4.62
CA GLU A 156 -10.21 35.39 3.87
C GLU A 156 -10.78 33.99 4.17
N PHE A 157 -10.88 33.15 3.14
CA PHE A 157 -11.38 31.79 3.31
C PHE A 157 -10.39 30.94 4.14
N PRO A 158 -10.86 30.14 5.12
CA PRO A 158 -9.98 29.40 6.01
C PRO A 158 -9.16 28.33 5.27
N SER A 159 -7.92 28.12 5.71
CA SER A 159 -7.10 27.02 5.21
C SER A 159 -7.69 25.67 5.65
N LEU A 160 -8.29 24.95 4.71
CA LEU A 160 -8.84 23.62 4.97
C LEU A 160 -7.76 22.54 4.95
N ARG A 161 -7.80 21.65 5.95
CA ARG A 161 -6.88 20.52 6.07
C ARG A 161 -7.06 19.55 4.91
N ASP A 162 -5.94 19.07 4.35
CA ASP A 162 -5.99 18.07 3.28
C ASP A 162 -6.68 16.78 3.75
N SER A 163 -7.55 16.25 2.89
CA SER A 163 -8.29 14.99 3.10
C SER A 163 -9.19 14.94 4.32
N ALA A 164 -9.43 16.08 4.98
CA ALA A 164 -10.54 16.22 5.89
C ALA A 164 -11.85 16.23 5.10
N ALA A 165 -12.89 15.73 5.74
CA ALA A 165 -14.26 15.88 5.26
C ALA A 165 -14.87 17.08 5.97
N TYR A 166 -15.63 17.86 5.22
CA TYR A 166 -16.38 18.98 5.77
C TYR A 166 -17.86 18.83 5.43
N LEU A 167 -18.73 19.27 6.32
CA LEU A 167 -20.12 19.56 6.02
C LEU A 167 -20.24 21.06 5.73
N ALA A 168 -20.59 21.39 4.50
CA ALA A 168 -20.98 22.73 4.11
C ALA A 168 -22.42 22.99 4.52
N VAL A 169 -22.59 23.81 5.55
CA VAL A 169 -23.88 24.22 6.10
C VAL A 169 -24.33 25.46 5.37
N THR A 170 -25.59 25.46 4.92
CA THR A 170 -26.28 26.65 4.39
C THR A 170 -27.44 26.98 5.31
N MET A 171 -27.44 28.20 5.83
CA MET A 171 -28.51 28.77 6.64
C MET A 171 -29.20 29.88 5.87
N VAL A 172 -30.52 29.79 5.76
CA VAL A 172 -31.36 30.89 5.25
C VAL A 172 -31.90 31.62 6.47
N MET A 173 -31.39 32.82 6.74
CA MET A 173 -31.74 33.59 7.93
C MET A 173 -33.19 34.06 7.88
N ASN A 174 -33.80 34.23 9.05
CA ASN A 174 -35.13 34.82 9.16
C ASN A 174 -35.08 36.30 8.69
N LYS A 175 -36.18 36.80 8.13
CA LYS A 175 -36.28 38.18 7.64
C LYS A 175 -36.12 39.23 8.73
N ASP A 176 -36.42 38.85 9.98
CA ASP A 176 -36.33 39.70 11.16
C ASP A 176 -35.01 39.50 11.93
N ASP A 177 -34.04 38.79 11.34
CA ASP A 177 -32.72 38.57 11.94
C ASP A 177 -31.69 39.55 11.35
N ASP A 178 -31.30 40.54 12.15
CA ASP A 178 -30.29 41.56 11.80
C ASP A 178 -28.84 41.10 12.09
N THR A 179 -28.63 39.85 12.49
CA THR A 179 -27.30 39.35 12.89
C THR A 179 -26.31 39.31 11.71
N PHE A 180 -26.79 39.13 10.47
CA PHE A 180 -25.93 39.03 9.29
C PHE A 180 -26.42 39.93 8.15
N GLU A 181 -25.49 40.53 7.41
CA GLU A 181 -25.80 41.41 6.28
C GLU A 181 -26.46 40.66 5.09
N THR A 182 -26.23 39.35 5.00
CA THR A 182 -26.74 38.53 3.89
C THR A 182 -27.77 37.52 4.36
N LYS A 183 -28.80 37.30 3.53
CA LYS A 183 -29.86 36.31 3.79
C LYS A 183 -29.34 34.86 3.84
N HIS A 184 -28.28 34.57 3.10
CA HIS A 184 -27.69 33.24 3.00
C HIS A 184 -26.34 33.21 3.69
N ASN A 185 -26.27 32.54 4.84
CA ASN A 185 -25.03 32.35 5.57
C ASN A 185 -24.52 30.93 5.40
N TYR A 186 -23.20 30.81 5.35
CA TYR A 186 -22.52 29.55 5.14
C TYR A 186 -21.60 29.24 6.31
N ALA A 187 -21.51 27.96 6.68
CA ALA A 187 -20.54 27.48 7.64
C ALA A 187 -19.91 26.18 7.15
N LEU A 188 -18.72 25.86 7.67
CA LEU A 188 -18.08 24.56 7.50
C LEU A 188 -17.95 23.90 8.85
N ILE A 189 -18.40 22.65 8.94
CA ILE A 189 -18.12 21.78 10.07
C ILE A 189 -17.05 20.78 9.65
N GLU A 190 -15.89 20.79 10.31
CA GLU A 190 -14.88 19.75 10.14
C GLU A 190 -15.34 18.48 10.85
N ILE A 191 -15.36 17.35 10.13
CA ILE A 191 -15.63 16.06 10.76
C ILE A 191 -14.41 15.68 11.64
N PRO A 192 -14.58 15.49 12.96
CA PRO A 192 -13.48 15.18 13.85
C PRO A 192 -12.92 13.79 13.55
N ARG A 193 -11.58 13.67 13.48
CA ARG A 193 -10.89 12.40 13.21
C ARG A 193 -10.63 11.55 14.45
N THR A 194 -10.69 12.16 15.63
CA THR A 194 -10.49 11.50 16.93
C THR A 194 -11.71 10.72 17.39
N ILE A 195 -12.87 10.95 16.76
CA ILE A 195 -14.13 10.27 17.05
C ILE A 195 -14.40 9.22 15.98
N ASP A 196 -14.94 8.07 16.41
CA ASP A 196 -15.31 7.00 15.50
C ASP A 196 -16.35 7.47 14.48
N ARG A 197 -16.10 7.13 13.21
CA ARG A 197 -16.99 7.48 12.10
C ARG A 197 -18.38 6.84 12.21
N PHE A 198 -18.45 5.66 12.83
CA PHE A 198 -19.67 4.87 12.97
C PHE A 198 -20.05 4.81 14.45
N VAL A 199 -21.12 5.50 14.81
CA VAL A 199 -21.64 5.48 16.18
C VAL A 199 -22.65 4.35 16.27
N VAL A 200 -22.37 3.40 17.16
CA VAL A 200 -23.23 2.24 17.42
C VAL A 200 -24.28 2.65 18.44
N LEU A 201 -25.56 2.58 18.08
CA LEU A 201 -26.66 2.93 18.97
C LEU A 201 -27.06 1.73 19.84
N PRO A 202 -27.72 1.98 20.99
CA PRO A 202 -28.31 0.91 21.79
C PRO A 202 -29.21 0.01 20.94
N PRO A 203 -29.07 -1.32 21.04
CA PRO A 203 -29.89 -2.26 20.27
C PRO A 203 -31.36 -2.21 20.74
N LYS A 204 -32.29 -2.53 19.84
CA LYS A 204 -33.71 -2.69 20.15
C LYS A 204 -34.15 -4.12 19.81
N GLY A 205 -34.21 -4.97 20.83
CA GLY A 205 -34.31 -6.42 20.63
C GLY A 205 -33.12 -6.93 19.82
N ASP A 206 -33.37 -7.71 18.76
CA ASP A 206 -32.33 -8.25 17.89
C ASP A 206 -31.79 -7.26 16.84
N LYS A 207 -32.30 -6.02 16.82
CA LYS A 207 -31.93 -5.01 15.83
C LYS A 207 -30.77 -4.16 16.34
N GLN A 208 -29.69 -4.15 15.57
CA GLN A 208 -28.53 -3.30 15.78
C GLN A 208 -28.61 -2.07 14.88
N TYR A 209 -28.44 -0.88 15.46
CA TYR A 209 -28.46 0.39 14.72
C TYR A 209 -27.08 1.03 14.73
N VAL A 210 -26.71 1.63 13.61
CA VAL A 210 -25.46 2.39 13.42
C VAL A 210 -25.83 3.68 12.70
N ILE A 211 -25.35 4.81 13.19
CA ILE A 211 -25.44 6.09 12.47
C ILE A 211 -24.04 6.53 12.08
N ILE A 212 -23.90 7.11 10.90
CA ILE A 212 -22.64 7.72 10.47
C ILE A 212 -22.53 9.09 11.14
N LEU A 213 -21.32 9.45 11.59
CA LEU A 213 -21.07 10.71 12.29
C LEU A 213 -21.57 11.95 11.54
N ASP A 214 -21.56 11.95 10.20
CA ASP A 214 -22.13 13.04 9.41
C ASP A 214 -23.63 13.24 9.70
N ASP A 215 -24.39 12.15 9.73
CA ASP A 215 -25.84 12.22 9.97
C ASP A 215 -26.14 12.51 11.44
N LEU A 216 -25.28 12.06 12.37
CA LEU A 216 -25.36 12.50 13.76
C LEU A 216 -25.19 14.03 13.86
N ILE A 217 -24.19 14.60 13.18
CA ILE A 217 -24.00 16.06 13.15
C ILE A 217 -25.19 16.75 12.45
N ARG A 218 -25.70 16.20 11.35
CA ARG A 218 -26.90 16.73 10.66
C ARG A 218 -28.12 16.75 11.58
N HIS A 219 -28.33 15.68 12.34
CA HIS A 219 -29.39 15.59 13.36
C HIS A 219 -29.25 16.70 14.40
N CYS A 220 -28.01 17.01 14.82
CA CYS A 220 -27.70 17.98 15.86
C CYS A 220 -27.45 19.42 15.35
N LEU A 221 -27.71 19.75 14.07
CA LEU A 221 -27.51 21.12 13.56
C LEU A 221 -28.28 22.18 14.34
N HIS A 222 -29.48 21.84 14.82
CA HIS A 222 -30.30 22.72 15.66
C HIS A 222 -29.63 23.07 17.00
N ASN A 223 -28.82 22.18 17.56
CA ASN A 223 -28.04 22.44 18.77
C ASN A 223 -26.79 23.26 18.48
N ILE A 224 -26.16 23.04 17.32
CA ILE A 224 -24.92 23.73 16.93
C ILE A 224 -25.20 25.22 16.66
N PHE A 225 -26.27 25.50 15.92
CA PHE A 225 -26.62 26.84 15.47
C PHE A 225 -27.79 27.42 16.26
N SER A 226 -28.00 26.97 17.50
CA SER A 226 -29.14 27.39 18.35
C SER A 226 -29.15 28.88 18.68
N ILE A 227 -28.00 29.56 18.55
CA ILE A 227 -27.85 31.00 18.78
C ILE A 227 -28.41 31.86 17.63
N PHE A 228 -28.65 31.28 16.45
CA PHE A 228 -29.10 31.98 15.25
C PHE A 228 -30.56 31.68 14.94
N LYS A 229 -31.27 32.62 14.30
CA LYS A 229 -32.66 32.42 13.86
C LYS A 229 -32.71 32.26 12.35
N TYR A 230 -32.91 31.03 11.90
CA TYR A 230 -33.01 30.70 10.47
C TYR A 230 -34.37 30.11 10.10
N GLU A 231 -34.80 30.35 8.86
CA GLU A 231 -35.97 29.70 8.24
C GLU A 231 -35.64 28.23 7.92
N THR A 232 -34.46 27.99 7.35
CA THR A 232 -34.01 26.65 6.96
C THR A 232 -32.51 26.48 7.18
N ILE A 233 -32.11 25.24 7.50
CA ILE A 233 -30.71 24.84 7.63
C ILE A 233 -30.52 23.51 6.88
N SER A 234 -29.43 23.40 6.12
CA SER A 234 -29.07 22.18 5.41
C SER A 234 -27.56 22.00 5.44
N ALA A 235 -27.09 20.74 5.36
CA ALA A 235 -25.66 20.43 5.38
C ALA A 235 -25.27 19.38 4.35
N HIS A 236 -24.35 19.74 3.48
CA HIS A 236 -23.91 18.97 2.33
C HIS A 236 -22.43 18.63 2.45
N MET A 237 -22.07 17.37 2.22
CA MET A 237 -20.70 16.96 2.41
C MET A 237 -19.83 17.43 1.25
N ILE A 238 -18.68 18.02 1.57
CA ILE A 238 -17.63 18.38 0.61
C ILE A 238 -16.30 17.77 1.04
N LYS A 239 -15.46 17.48 0.06
CA LYS A 239 -14.11 16.97 0.26
C LYS A 239 -13.19 17.56 -0.77
N ILE A 240 -12.13 18.19 -0.29
CA ILE A 240 -11.01 18.61 -1.11
C ILE A 240 -9.88 17.58 -1.00
N THR A 241 -9.23 17.32 -2.12
CA THR A 241 -7.96 16.58 -2.17
C THR A 241 -6.94 17.51 -2.80
N ARG A 242 -5.91 17.85 -2.02
CA ARG A 242 -4.83 18.71 -2.45
C ARG A 242 -3.68 17.87 -3.02
N ASP A 243 -2.91 18.49 -3.89
CA ASP A 243 -1.73 17.89 -4.48
C ASP A 243 -0.68 17.59 -3.39
N ALA A 244 -0.03 16.44 -3.48
CA ALA A 244 1.15 16.15 -2.68
C ALA A 244 2.37 16.89 -3.27
N GLU A 245 3.43 17.04 -2.48
CA GLU A 245 4.73 17.44 -3.03
C GLU A 245 5.14 16.47 -4.16
N LEU A 246 5.82 17.00 -5.19
CA LEU A 246 6.34 16.20 -6.31
C LEU A 246 7.33 15.17 -5.75
N ASP A 247 6.83 13.97 -5.50
CA ASP A 247 7.64 12.88 -4.96
C ASP A 247 8.57 12.35 -6.06
N ILE A 248 9.85 12.23 -5.74
CA ILE A 248 10.90 11.60 -6.57
C ILE A 248 10.55 10.12 -6.85
N ASP A 249 9.53 9.59 -6.19
CA ASP A 249 9.13 8.20 -6.20
C ASP A 249 8.22 7.77 -7.37
N SER A 250 8.04 8.63 -8.38
CA SER A 250 7.50 8.22 -9.67
C SER A 250 8.52 7.37 -10.46
N ASP A 251 8.07 6.55 -11.42
CA ASP A 251 8.98 5.84 -12.33
C ASP A 251 9.62 6.79 -13.38
N LEU A 252 9.41 8.10 -13.23
CA LEU A 252 9.98 9.14 -14.07
C LEU A 252 11.42 9.44 -13.63
N SER A 253 12.27 9.88 -14.56
CA SER A 253 13.62 10.29 -14.19
C SER A 253 13.58 11.55 -13.33
N ARG A 254 14.49 11.64 -12.35
CA ARG A 254 14.65 12.85 -11.52
C ARG A 254 14.80 14.12 -12.36
N SER A 255 15.57 14.05 -13.44
CA SER A 255 15.75 15.16 -14.38
C SER A 255 14.46 15.59 -15.07
N PHE A 256 13.51 14.68 -15.28
CA PHE A 256 12.20 14.98 -15.85
C PHE A 256 11.28 15.62 -14.81
N ILE A 257 11.28 15.10 -13.58
CA ILE A 257 10.55 15.69 -12.46
C ILE A 257 11.03 17.12 -12.21
N GLU A 258 12.35 17.35 -12.11
CA GLU A 258 12.92 18.68 -11.91
C GLU A 258 12.57 19.67 -13.04
N LYS A 259 12.47 19.18 -14.29
CA LYS A 259 12.00 20.00 -15.42
C LYS A 259 10.54 20.39 -15.27
N ILE A 260 9.67 19.44 -14.90
CA ILE A 260 8.25 19.72 -14.64
C ILE A 260 8.12 20.74 -13.49
N SER A 261 8.83 20.52 -12.38
CA SER A 261 8.81 21.43 -11.23
C SER A 261 9.21 22.86 -11.63
N LYS A 262 10.21 23.03 -12.50
CA LYS A 262 10.65 24.35 -12.97
C LYS A 262 9.70 24.98 -13.99
N SER A 263 9.03 24.17 -14.80
CA SER A 263 8.08 24.63 -15.83
C SER A 263 6.74 25.08 -15.26
N VAL A 264 6.34 24.50 -14.12
CA VAL A 264 5.08 24.82 -13.44
C VAL A 264 5.32 25.98 -12.47
N LYS A 265 5.38 27.21 -12.98
CA LYS A 265 5.65 28.42 -12.17
C LYS A 265 4.49 28.87 -11.26
N ASN A 266 3.26 28.43 -11.55
CA ASN A 266 2.05 28.92 -10.87
C ASN A 266 1.28 27.85 -10.08
N ARG A 267 1.76 26.59 -10.03
CA ARG A 267 1.18 25.58 -9.13
C ARG A 267 2.18 25.14 -8.09
N SER A 268 1.82 25.26 -6.81
CA SER A 268 2.65 24.86 -5.68
C SER A 268 2.11 23.56 -5.06
N ALA A 269 2.87 22.94 -4.15
CA ALA A 269 2.35 21.84 -3.35
C ALA A 269 1.17 22.37 -2.49
N GLY A 270 0.04 21.67 -2.51
CA GLY A 270 -1.18 22.09 -1.79
C GLY A 270 -2.33 22.62 -2.67
N ASP A 271 -2.14 22.76 -3.98
CA ASP A 271 -3.23 23.16 -4.88
C ASP A 271 -4.37 22.12 -4.94
N PRO A 272 -5.63 22.56 -5.10
CA PRO A 272 -6.74 21.63 -5.28
C PRO A 272 -6.56 20.79 -6.54
N VAL A 273 -6.57 19.46 -6.39
CA VAL A 273 -6.54 18.53 -7.53
C VAL A 273 -7.94 18.00 -7.81
N ARG A 274 -8.70 17.77 -6.74
CA ARG A 274 -10.03 17.17 -6.80
C ARG A 274 -10.94 17.79 -5.75
N PHE A 275 -12.12 18.23 -6.19
CA PHE A 275 -13.21 18.68 -5.33
C PHE A 275 -14.39 17.73 -5.50
N VAL A 276 -14.77 17.05 -4.42
CA VAL A 276 -15.90 16.12 -4.39
C VAL A 276 -17.00 16.73 -3.53
N TYR A 277 -18.22 16.76 -4.03
CA TYR A 277 -19.34 17.37 -3.33
C TYR A 277 -20.59 16.49 -3.39
N ASP A 278 -21.48 16.65 -2.42
CA ASP A 278 -22.78 16.01 -2.44
C ASP A 278 -23.63 16.60 -3.57
N LYS A 279 -24.09 15.76 -4.50
CA LYS A 279 -24.88 16.20 -5.66
C LYS A 279 -26.19 16.92 -5.31
N SER A 280 -26.69 16.83 -4.08
CA SER A 280 -27.88 17.57 -3.64
C SER A 280 -27.60 18.99 -3.16
N ILE A 281 -26.33 19.41 -3.10
CA ILE A 281 -25.97 20.80 -2.75
C ILE A 281 -26.60 21.79 -3.72
N ASP A 282 -27.09 22.93 -3.20
CA ASP A 282 -27.60 24.00 -4.04
C ASP A 282 -26.50 24.60 -4.92
N ALA A 283 -26.86 24.98 -6.16
CA ALA A 283 -25.92 25.49 -7.14
C ALA A 283 -25.22 26.77 -6.70
N LYS A 284 -25.90 27.65 -5.94
CA LYS A 284 -25.31 28.89 -5.40
C LYS A 284 -24.28 28.58 -4.31
N THR A 285 -24.60 27.65 -3.41
CA THR A 285 -23.66 27.19 -2.38
C THR A 285 -22.43 26.55 -3.01
N LEU A 286 -22.62 25.70 -4.03
CA LEU A 286 -21.50 25.09 -4.74
C LEU A 286 -20.61 26.14 -5.40
N GLN A 287 -21.19 27.09 -6.14
CA GLN A 287 -20.42 28.13 -6.83
C GLN A 287 -19.65 28.98 -5.81
N PHE A 288 -20.29 29.38 -4.71
CA PHE A 288 -19.64 30.10 -3.61
C PHE A 288 -18.41 29.35 -3.08
N LEU A 289 -18.53 28.05 -2.84
CA LEU A 289 -17.40 27.23 -2.37
C LEU A 289 -16.29 27.10 -3.42
N LEU A 290 -16.63 26.88 -4.69
CA LEU A 290 -15.64 26.77 -5.76
C LEU A 290 -14.83 28.07 -5.92
N ASP A 291 -15.51 29.21 -5.92
CA ASP A 291 -14.90 30.53 -6.05
C ASP A 291 -13.99 30.83 -4.85
N LYS A 292 -14.49 30.62 -3.63
CA LYS A 292 -13.73 30.88 -2.40
C LYS A 292 -12.54 29.93 -2.21
N MET A 293 -12.62 28.71 -2.74
CA MET A 293 -11.56 27.71 -2.62
C MET A 293 -10.54 27.74 -3.77
N GLY A 294 -10.74 28.61 -4.76
CA GLY A 294 -9.86 28.71 -5.94
C GLY A 294 -9.84 27.42 -6.77
N VAL A 295 -10.97 26.73 -6.86
CA VAL A 295 -11.09 25.50 -7.66
C VAL A 295 -11.46 25.88 -9.09
N ASP A 296 -10.54 25.66 -10.02
CA ASP A 296 -10.72 26.03 -11.43
C ASP A 296 -11.48 24.94 -12.21
N LYS A 297 -12.00 25.31 -13.38
CA LYS A 297 -12.60 24.34 -14.34
C LYS A 297 -11.62 23.26 -14.83
N THR A 298 -10.32 23.48 -14.68
CA THR A 298 -9.29 22.49 -15.00
C THR A 298 -9.06 21.46 -13.88
N ASP A 299 -9.65 21.69 -12.71
CA ASP A 299 -9.60 20.77 -11.58
C ASP A 299 -10.68 19.71 -11.69
N SER A 300 -10.43 18.55 -11.06
CA SER A 300 -11.37 17.44 -11.10
C SER A 300 -12.54 17.71 -10.16
N ILE A 301 -13.59 18.34 -10.66
CA ILE A 301 -14.85 18.58 -9.94
C ILE A 301 -15.77 17.36 -10.14
N ILE A 302 -16.02 16.59 -9.08
CA ILE A 302 -16.76 15.32 -9.15
C ILE A 302 -18.03 15.40 -8.29
N PRO A 303 -19.23 15.34 -8.88
CA PRO A 303 -20.46 15.14 -8.11
C PRO A 303 -20.45 13.73 -7.50
N GLY A 304 -20.55 13.66 -6.18
CA GLY A 304 -20.58 12.44 -5.40
C GLY A 304 -21.94 12.16 -4.77
N GLY A 305 -22.00 11.07 -4.00
CA GLY A 305 -23.14 10.78 -3.14
C GLY A 305 -23.12 11.61 -1.85
N ARG A 306 -24.10 11.35 -0.98
CA ARG A 306 -24.26 12.01 0.33
C ARG A 306 -23.06 11.86 1.27
N TYR A 307 -22.35 10.74 1.16
CA TYR A 307 -21.19 10.40 2.00
C TYR A 307 -19.92 10.27 1.16
N HIS A 308 -18.94 11.09 1.51
CA HIS A 308 -17.55 11.01 1.07
C HIS A 308 -16.72 10.30 2.15
N ASN A 309 -15.40 10.18 1.96
CA ASN A 309 -14.50 9.45 2.88
C ASN A 309 -14.93 8.01 3.18
N ARG A 310 -15.40 7.30 2.14
CA ARG A 310 -15.72 5.88 2.25
C ARG A 310 -14.53 5.01 2.70
N ARG A 311 -13.30 5.52 2.71
CA ARG A 311 -12.16 4.85 3.38
C ARG A 311 -12.47 4.45 4.82
N ASP A 312 -13.32 5.20 5.52
CA ASP A 312 -13.62 4.95 6.92
C ASP A 312 -14.31 3.60 7.13
N TYR A 313 -15.00 3.06 6.10
CA TYR A 313 -15.59 1.71 6.14
C TYR A 313 -14.57 0.60 6.42
N MET A 314 -13.26 0.82 6.24
CA MET A 314 -12.23 -0.12 6.70
C MET A 314 -12.31 -0.41 8.19
N ASN A 315 -12.75 0.58 8.98
CA ASN A 315 -12.90 0.52 10.43
C ASN A 315 -14.35 0.28 10.86
N PHE A 316 -15.22 -0.22 9.97
CA PHE A 316 -16.60 -0.53 10.33
C PHE A 316 -16.64 -1.49 11.54
N PRO A 317 -17.47 -1.20 12.55
CA PRO A 317 -17.46 -1.91 13.83
C PRO A 317 -17.78 -3.39 13.66
N ARG A 318 -17.28 -4.21 14.59
CA ARG A 318 -17.48 -5.66 14.59
C ARG A 318 -18.90 -6.09 14.99
N LEU A 319 -19.61 -5.23 15.71
CA LEU A 319 -21.00 -5.43 16.17
C LEU A 319 -21.25 -6.76 16.92
N GLY A 320 -20.22 -7.39 17.48
CA GLY A 320 -20.34 -8.71 18.11
C GLY A 320 -20.76 -9.85 17.17
N ARG A 321 -20.60 -9.69 15.84
CA ARG A 321 -21.04 -10.67 14.81
C ARG A 321 -19.84 -11.36 14.14
N PRO A 322 -19.26 -12.42 14.74
CA PRO A 322 -18.13 -13.14 14.16
C PRO A 322 -18.49 -13.90 12.88
N ASP A 323 -19.76 -14.28 12.72
CA ASP A 323 -20.32 -14.94 11.54
C ASP A 323 -20.29 -14.04 10.28
N LEU A 324 -20.30 -12.72 10.47
CA LEU A 324 -20.21 -11.73 9.38
C LEU A 324 -18.78 -11.26 9.11
N GLN A 325 -17.78 -11.89 9.73
CA GLN A 325 -16.36 -11.51 9.64
C GLN A 325 -15.48 -12.70 9.25
N TYR A 326 -14.24 -12.41 8.86
CA TYR A 326 -13.26 -13.49 8.72
C TYR A 326 -12.92 -14.07 10.08
N GLU A 327 -12.89 -15.39 10.18
CA GLU A 327 -12.36 -16.08 11.34
C GLU A 327 -10.91 -15.59 11.62
N PRO A 328 -10.60 -15.15 12.85
CA PRO A 328 -9.24 -14.85 13.24
C PRO A 328 -8.40 -16.14 13.20
N LYS A 329 -7.17 -16.04 12.71
CA LYS A 329 -6.22 -17.16 12.71
C LYS A 329 -5.01 -16.74 13.51
N GLU A 330 -4.66 -17.55 14.51
CA GLU A 330 -3.48 -17.31 15.33
C GLU A 330 -2.21 -17.58 14.52
N PRO A 331 -1.24 -16.64 14.50
CA PRO A 331 0.05 -16.86 13.85
C PRO A 331 0.81 -18.03 14.47
N LEU A 332 1.31 -18.92 13.62
CA LEU A 332 1.96 -20.17 14.01
C LEU A 332 3.44 -19.98 14.44
N PRO A 333 4.00 -20.86 15.27
CA PRO A 333 5.44 -20.92 15.50
C PRO A 333 6.20 -21.46 14.28
N ILE A 334 7.53 -21.30 14.28
CA ILE A 334 8.44 -21.84 13.27
C ILE A 334 8.99 -23.19 13.78
N PRO A 335 8.80 -24.32 13.07
CA PRO A 335 9.35 -25.61 13.46
C PRO A 335 10.87 -25.54 13.71
N GLY A 336 11.32 -26.11 14.83
CA GLY A 336 12.73 -26.11 15.24
C GLY A 336 13.28 -24.80 15.83
N LEU A 337 12.54 -23.69 15.78
CA LEU A 337 12.92 -22.40 16.34
C LEU A 337 11.97 -22.01 17.49
N SER A 338 12.41 -22.18 18.74
CA SER A 338 11.62 -21.80 19.91
C SER A 338 11.78 -20.32 20.24
N LEU A 339 10.70 -19.66 20.67
CA LEU A 339 10.77 -18.33 21.29
C LEU A 339 11.37 -18.38 22.71
N GLN A 340 11.44 -19.57 23.31
CA GLN A 340 12.11 -19.83 24.58
C GLN A 340 13.57 -20.21 24.33
N GLY A 341 14.47 -19.68 25.15
CA GLY A 341 15.92 -19.86 24.99
C GLY A 341 16.56 -18.86 24.03
N SER A 342 17.73 -19.24 23.48
CA SER A 342 18.52 -18.42 22.57
C SER A 342 18.18 -18.70 21.11
N LEU A 343 17.78 -17.66 20.38
CA LEU A 343 17.62 -17.73 18.93
C LEU A 343 18.98 -17.85 18.22
N PHE A 344 20.02 -17.19 18.74
CA PHE A 344 21.35 -17.24 18.13
C PHE A 344 21.92 -18.66 18.08
N ASP A 345 21.74 -19.44 19.15
CA ASP A 345 22.20 -20.84 19.23
C ASP A 345 21.52 -21.76 18.21
N LYS A 346 20.32 -21.38 17.72
CA LYS A 346 19.60 -22.08 16.66
C LYS A 346 20.01 -21.57 15.27
N ILE A 347 20.05 -20.25 15.09
CA ILE A 347 20.37 -19.59 13.80
C ILE A 347 21.80 -19.90 13.36
N VAL A 348 22.75 -20.09 14.30
CA VAL A 348 24.13 -20.47 13.95
C VAL A 348 24.22 -21.85 13.31
N LYS A 349 23.27 -22.76 13.61
CA LYS A 349 23.26 -24.14 13.13
C LYS A 349 22.55 -24.28 11.79
N LYS A 350 21.51 -23.47 11.56
CA LYS A 350 20.66 -23.53 10.36
C LYS A 350 19.96 -22.19 10.15
N ASP A 351 19.72 -21.86 8.89
CA ASP A 351 18.89 -20.71 8.53
C ASP A 351 17.40 -21.00 8.80
N TYR A 352 16.64 -19.96 9.16
CA TYR A 352 15.19 -20.06 9.36
C TYR A 352 14.46 -19.02 8.52
N LEU A 353 13.26 -19.37 8.06
CA LEU A 353 12.38 -18.48 7.30
C LEU A 353 11.08 -18.28 8.05
N LEU A 354 10.73 -17.03 8.28
CA LEU A 354 9.44 -16.61 8.79
C LEU A 354 8.58 -16.14 7.63
N HIS A 355 7.32 -16.57 7.58
CA HIS A 355 6.32 -16.09 6.63
C HIS A 355 5.15 -15.45 7.38
N ALA A 356 5.23 -14.14 7.60
CA ALA A 356 4.12 -13.37 8.18
C ALA A 356 2.95 -13.32 7.20
N PRO A 357 1.69 -13.20 7.65
CA PRO A 357 1.21 -13.32 9.03
C PRO A 357 0.96 -14.77 9.45
N TYR A 358 1.24 -15.76 8.58
CA TYR A 358 0.99 -17.18 8.87
C TYR A 358 1.79 -17.65 10.07
N GLN A 359 3.00 -17.10 10.24
CA GLN A 359 3.86 -17.32 11.38
C GLN A 359 4.05 -16.04 12.19
N THR A 360 4.28 -16.18 13.49
CA THR A 360 4.33 -15.06 14.43
C THR A 360 5.52 -14.13 14.18
N PHE A 361 5.23 -12.82 14.06
CA PHE A 361 6.26 -11.77 13.94
C PHE A 361 7.13 -11.64 15.20
N MET A 362 6.74 -12.28 16.31
CA MET A 362 7.44 -12.24 17.59
C MET A 362 8.91 -12.70 17.50
N TYR A 363 9.28 -13.54 16.53
CA TYR A 363 10.67 -13.96 16.34
C TYR A 363 11.61 -12.78 16.00
N VAL A 364 11.13 -11.79 15.22
CA VAL A 364 11.92 -10.59 14.89
C VAL A 364 12.15 -9.75 16.16
N ILE A 365 11.10 -9.58 16.96
CA ILE A 365 11.17 -8.84 18.23
C ILE A 365 12.09 -9.58 19.21
N LYS A 366 11.95 -10.89 19.36
CA LYS A 366 12.79 -11.72 20.24
C LYS A 366 14.26 -11.66 19.81
N PHE A 367 14.55 -11.69 18.51
CA PHE A 367 15.91 -11.56 18.00
C PHE A 367 16.56 -10.24 18.43
N LEU A 368 15.85 -9.12 18.28
CA LEU A 368 16.36 -7.80 18.70
C LEU A 368 16.45 -7.67 20.22
N ARG A 369 15.48 -8.20 20.96
CA ARG A 369 15.52 -8.19 22.44
C ARG A 369 16.67 -9.03 22.99
N GLU A 370 16.91 -10.20 22.41
CA GLU A 370 18.07 -11.03 22.77
C GLU A 370 19.37 -10.31 22.42
N ALA A 371 19.46 -9.69 21.23
CA ALA A 371 20.60 -8.88 20.84
C ALA A 371 20.85 -7.70 21.80
N ALA A 372 19.78 -7.07 22.30
CA ALA A 372 19.85 -5.93 23.21
C ALA A 372 20.38 -6.30 24.61
N LEU A 373 20.10 -7.53 25.07
CA LEU A 373 20.46 -8.00 26.41
C LEU A 373 21.79 -8.76 26.45
N ASP A 374 22.16 -9.50 25.40
CA ASP A 374 23.34 -10.37 25.41
C ASP A 374 24.66 -9.56 25.57
N PRO A 375 25.46 -9.77 26.64
CA PRO A 375 26.74 -9.10 26.84
C PRO A 375 27.80 -9.38 25.76
N LYS A 376 27.65 -10.49 25.03
CA LYS A 376 28.53 -10.89 23.92
C LYS A 376 28.27 -10.08 22.66
N VAL A 377 27.08 -9.48 22.52
CA VAL A 377 26.75 -8.62 21.38
C VAL A 377 27.46 -7.28 21.54
N LYS A 378 28.10 -6.83 20.46
CA LYS A 378 28.87 -5.58 20.42
C LYS A 378 28.19 -4.51 19.58
N SER A 379 27.57 -4.89 18.46
CA SER A 379 26.87 -3.93 17.62
C SER A 379 25.60 -4.47 17.00
N ILE A 380 24.67 -3.56 16.74
CA ILE A 380 23.41 -3.78 16.04
C ILE A 380 23.28 -2.72 14.95
N LYS A 381 23.13 -3.16 13.70
CA LYS A 381 22.82 -2.29 12.55
C LYS A 381 21.44 -2.67 12.00
N ILE A 382 20.56 -1.71 11.76
CA ILE A 382 19.21 -1.98 11.25
C ILE A 382 18.72 -0.87 10.31
N THR A 383 17.96 -1.25 9.28
CA THR A 383 17.21 -0.33 8.43
C THR A 383 15.75 -0.22 8.89
N ILE A 384 15.24 0.99 9.02
CA ILE A 384 13.87 1.28 9.42
C ILE A 384 13.24 2.16 8.33
N TYR A 385 12.30 1.57 7.59
CA TYR A 385 11.53 2.30 6.60
C TYR A 385 10.29 2.95 7.23
N ARG A 386 9.57 2.20 8.08
CA ARG A 386 8.37 2.62 8.80
C ARG A 386 8.30 1.90 10.14
N LEU A 387 7.95 2.62 11.20
CA LEU A 387 7.68 2.03 12.52
C LEU A 387 6.18 1.96 12.80
N ALA A 388 5.78 1.03 13.66
CA ALA A 388 4.47 1.10 14.28
C ALA A 388 4.40 2.30 15.23
N GLU A 389 3.21 2.85 15.44
CA GLU A 389 2.98 3.97 16.37
C GLU A 389 3.58 3.67 17.76
N VAL A 390 3.40 2.44 18.24
CA VAL A 390 4.11 1.87 19.38
C VAL A 390 5.04 0.76 18.89
N SER A 391 6.34 1.04 18.85
CA SER A 391 7.35 0.16 18.24
C SER A 391 8.20 -0.57 19.29
N HIS A 392 8.02 -1.89 19.41
CA HIS A 392 8.89 -2.72 20.27
C HIS A 392 10.31 -2.80 19.73
N ILE A 393 10.48 -2.58 18.43
CA ILE A 393 11.77 -2.48 17.76
C ILE A 393 12.54 -1.28 18.28
N ALA A 394 11.93 -0.08 18.29
CA ALA A 394 12.57 1.13 18.82
C ALA A 394 12.97 0.95 20.28
N SER A 395 12.08 0.41 21.12
CA SER A 395 12.38 0.12 22.53
C SER A 395 13.55 -0.87 22.69
N SER A 396 13.64 -1.89 21.83
CA SER A 396 14.74 -2.86 21.88
C SER A 396 16.09 -2.24 21.50
N LEU A 397 16.11 -1.32 20.53
CA LEU A 397 17.32 -0.61 20.12
C LEU A 397 17.80 0.36 21.19
N ILE A 398 16.88 1.10 21.82
CA ILE A 398 17.19 1.97 22.98
C ILE A 398 17.77 1.14 24.12
N ASN A 399 17.15 0.00 24.45
CA ASN A 399 17.66 -0.90 25.48
C ASN A 399 19.07 -1.43 25.14
N ALA A 400 19.32 -1.80 23.88
CA ALA A 400 20.64 -2.24 23.44
C ALA A 400 21.72 -1.18 23.67
N LYS A 401 21.40 0.08 23.34
CA LYS A 401 22.30 1.22 23.54
C LYS A 401 22.55 1.50 25.02
N LYS A 402 21.52 1.47 25.87
CA LYS A 402 21.65 1.57 27.34
C LYS A 402 22.52 0.45 27.92
N ASN A 403 22.50 -0.74 27.32
CA ASN A 403 23.38 -1.86 27.68
C ASN A 403 24.78 -1.79 27.03
N GLY A 404 25.22 -0.62 26.56
CA GLY A 404 26.58 -0.36 26.08
C GLY A 404 26.91 -0.93 24.69
N LYS A 405 25.91 -1.20 23.85
CA LYS A 405 26.11 -1.72 22.48
C LYS A 405 26.18 -0.58 21.47
N ASP A 406 26.96 -0.77 20.42
CA ASP A 406 26.99 0.16 19.29
C ASP A 406 25.75 -0.06 18.41
N VAL A 407 24.80 0.87 18.49
CA VAL A 407 23.55 0.79 17.71
C VAL A 407 23.59 1.80 16.57
N THR A 408 23.39 1.32 15.34
CA THR A 408 23.28 2.13 14.12
C THR A 408 21.93 1.87 13.45
N VAL A 409 21.17 2.93 13.22
CA VAL A 409 19.86 2.86 12.59
C VAL A 409 19.86 3.72 11.33
N GLN A 410 19.63 3.09 10.18
CA GLN A 410 19.28 3.83 8.97
C GLN A 410 17.76 4.06 9.00
N ILE A 411 17.31 5.31 8.96
CA ILE A 411 15.89 5.67 8.95
C ILE A 411 15.54 6.50 7.72
N GLU A 412 14.43 6.16 7.06
CA GLU A 412 13.88 6.92 5.93
C GLU A 412 12.81 7.91 6.43
N LEU A 413 13.18 9.19 6.58
CA LEU A 413 12.24 10.22 7.01
C LEU A 413 11.18 10.53 5.94
N GLN A 414 11.48 10.30 4.66
CA GLN A 414 10.56 10.57 3.55
C GLN A 414 9.67 9.35 3.21
N ALA A 415 9.39 8.51 4.20
CA ALA A 415 8.49 7.37 4.03
C ALA A 415 7.04 7.87 4.06
N ARG A 416 6.31 7.61 2.96
CA ARG A 416 4.95 8.13 2.76
C ARG A 416 4.02 7.80 3.92
N PHE A 417 3.28 8.81 4.39
CA PHE A 417 2.20 8.73 5.40
C PHE A 417 2.63 8.42 6.84
N ASP A 418 3.93 8.21 7.08
CA ASP A 418 4.49 7.90 8.39
C ASP A 418 5.58 8.91 8.80
N GLU A 419 5.65 10.06 8.11
CA GLU A 419 6.71 11.05 8.28
C GLU A 419 6.79 11.57 9.72
N GLU A 420 5.64 11.91 10.32
CA GLU A 420 5.55 12.42 11.69
C GLU A 420 6.04 11.40 12.73
N ALA A 421 5.61 10.14 12.59
CA ALA A 421 6.05 9.06 13.47
C ALA A 421 7.55 8.78 13.32
N ASN A 422 8.07 8.74 12.08
CA ASN A 422 9.48 8.52 11.82
C ASN A 422 10.35 9.68 12.36
N ILE A 423 9.90 10.94 12.25
CA ILE A 423 10.59 12.10 12.83
C ILE A 423 10.64 11.98 14.36
N LYS A 424 9.50 11.71 15.01
CA LYS A 424 9.43 11.55 16.46
C LYS A 424 10.35 10.43 16.97
N TYR A 425 10.38 9.28 16.29
CA TYR A 425 11.29 8.19 16.65
C TYR A 425 12.74 8.52 16.34
N ALA A 426 13.05 9.26 15.28
CA ALA A 426 14.41 9.72 15.01
C ALA A 426 14.92 10.61 16.15
N GLU A 427 14.13 11.61 16.57
CA GLU A 427 14.47 12.47 17.72
C GLU A 427 14.69 11.65 18.99
N LEU A 428 13.80 10.70 19.28
CA LEU A 428 13.93 9.81 20.44
C LEU A 428 15.21 8.96 20.38
N LEU A 429 15.49 8.29 19.27
CA LEU A 429 16.68 7.44 19.11
C LEU A 429 17.96 8.28 19.22
N GLN A 430 17.97 9.48 18.64
CA GLN A 430 19.10 10.40 18.70
C GLN A 430 19.36 10.89 20.14
N SER A 431 18.30 11.17 20.92
CA SER A 431 18.41 11.56 22.33
C SER A 431 19.04 10.48 23.22
N GLU A 432 19.03 9.23 22.77
CA GLU A 432 19.60 8.07 23.45
C GLU A 432 21.00 7.69 22.89
N ASP A 433 21.66 8.59 22.17
CA ASP A 433 22.99 8.42 21.55
C ASP A 433 23.08 7.27 20.52
N ILE A 434 21.96 6.90 19.90
CA ILE A 434 21.95 5.93 18.79
C ILE A 434 22.44 6.63 17.51
N LYS A 435 23.36 5.98 16.79
CA LYS A 435 23.87 6.52 15.52
C LYS A 435 22.79 6.43 14.44
N LEU A 436 22.26 7.56 14.01
CA LEU A 436 21.30 7.64 12.92
C LEU A 436 21.97 7.89 11.56
N ILE A 437 21.46 7.23 10.52
CA ILE A 437 21.82 7.49 9.13
C ILE A 437 20.55 7.88 8.36
N PHE A 438 20.47 9.16 7.98
CA PHE A 438 19.35 9.72 7.25
C PHE A 438 19.53 9.52 5.74
N GLY A 439 19.13 8.33 5.27
CA GLY A 439 19.12 7.96 3.85
C GLY A 439 20.47 8.12 3.12
N VAL A 440 20.43 8.10 1.79
CA VAL A 440 21.58 8.37 0.92
C VAL A 440 21.16 9.47 -0.04
N LYS A 441 21.96 10.54 -0.20
CA LYS A 441 21.58 11.67 -1.05
C LYS A 441 21.21 11.20 -2.47
N GLY A 442 19.94 11.39 -2.84
CA GLY A 442 19.40 11.01 -4.14
C GLY A 442 18.93 9.55 -4.29
N LEU A 443 18.98 8.73 -3.23
CA LEU A 443 18.45 7.36 -3.22
C LEU A 443 17.57 7.15 -1.98
N LYS A 444 16.42 6.49 -2.16
CA LYS A 444 15.61 6.02 -1.02
C LYS A 444 16.06 4.63 -0.58
N VAL A 445 16.18 4.40 0.72
CA VAL A 445 16.52 3.07 1.26
C VAL A 445 15.24 2.29 1.52
N HIS A 446 15.06 1.19 0.79
CA HIS A 446 13.85 0.37 0.88
C HIS A 446 14.15 -1.10 1.19
N CYS A 447 15.42 -1.50 1.28
CA CYS A 447 15.78 -2.80 1.83
C CYS A 447 15.45 -2.90 3.33
N LYS A 448 15.18 -4.11 3.82
CA LYS A 448 14.92 -4.40 5.23
C LYS A 448 15.94 -5.40 5.73
N ALA A 449 16.95 -4.87 6.40
CA ALA A 449 18.10 -5.62 6.86
C ALA A 449 18.39 -5.28 8.33
N CYS A 450 18.78 -6.30 9.09
CA CYS A 450 19.38 -6.16 10.41
C CYS A 450 20.64 -7.02 10.48
N LEU A 451 21.68 -6.53 11.15
CA LEU A 451 22.92 -7.24 11.40
C LEU A 451 23.34 -7.06 12.86
N VAL A 452 23.57 -8.18 13.55
CA VAL A 452 24.06 -8.22 14.92
C VAL A 452 25.46 -8.83 14.90
N GLU A 453 26.45 -8.12 15.46
CA GLU A 453 27.81 -8.63 15.65
C GLU A 453 28.01 -9.08 17.10
N ARG A 454 28.33 -10.36 17.29
CA ARG A 454 28.50 -11.03 18.58
C ARG A 454 29.92 -11.62 18.68
N ILE A 455 30.53 -11.52 19.86
CA ILE A 455 31.84 -12.14 20.14
C ILE A 455 31.63 -13.52 20.75
N GLU A 456 32.02 -14.56 20.02
CA GLU A 456 31.96 -15.95 20.45
C GLU A 456 33.34 -16.58 20.33
N ASN A 457 33.86 -17.17 21.42
CA ASN A 457 35.20 -17.77 21.45
C ASN A 457 36.29 -16.84 20.88
N LYS A 458 36.24 -15.55 21.25
CA LYS A 458 37.12 -14.47 20.78
C LYS A 458 37.06 -14.18 19.27
N LYS A 459 36.07 -14.72 18.55
CA LYS A 459 35.82 -14.46 17.12
C LYS A 459 34.54 -13.64 16.94
N LYS A 460 34.51 -12.82 15.89
CA LYS A 460 33.31 -12.09 15.47
C LYS A 460 32.40 -13.03 14.69
N VAL A 461 31.21 -13.29 15.24
CA VAL A 461 30.12 -14.01 14.58
C VAL A 461 29.02 -12.99 14.27
N ARG A 462 28.39 -13.12 13.10
CA ARG A 462 27.37 -12.18 12.64
C ARG A 462 26.07 -12.90 12.37
N TYR A 463 25.00 -12.35 12.90
CA TYR A 463 23.64 -12.82 12.71
C TYR A 463 22.87 -11.76 11.92
N GLY A 464 22.28 -12.17 10.80
CA GLY A 464 21.57 -11.29 9.89
C GLY A 464 20.09 -11.61 9.81
N ILE A 465 19.28 -10.57 9.64
CA ILE A 465 17.90 -10.68 9.18
C ILE A 465 17.76 -9.93 7.86
N LEU A 466 17.12 -10.56 6.87
CA LEU A 466 16.72 -9.91 5.61
C LEU A 466 15.24 -10.19 5.36
N SER A 467 14.46 -9.14 5.09
CA SER A 467 13.02 -9.23 4.90
C SER A 467 12.54 -8.63 3.58
N THR A 468 11.48 -9.20 3.02
CA THR A 468 10.73 -8.61 1.89
C THR A 468 9.86 -7.43 2.34
N GLY A 469 9.52 -7.39 3.64
CA GLY A 469 8.59 -6.45 4.26
C GLY A 469 9.22 -5.53 5.29
N ASN A 470 8.48 -4.51 5.71
CA ASN A 470 8.91 -3.61 6.78
C ASN A 470 9.00 -4.34 8.12
N PHE A 471 9.92 -3.92 8.98
CA PHE A 471 9.88 -4.32 10.38
C PHE A 471 8.83 -3.50 11.13
N ASN A 472 7.55 -3.85 10.93
CA ASN A 472 6.40 -3.16 11.52
C ASN A 472 5.33 -4.17 11.94
N GLU A 473 5.13 -4.27 13.25
CA GLU A 473 4.25 -5.23 13.93
C GLU A 473 2.79 -5.10 13.50
N SER A 474 2.33 -3.89 13.20
CA SER A 474 0.97 -3.62 12.75
C SER A 474 0.75 -4.18 11.35
N THR A 475 1.64 -3.86 10.41
CA THR A 475 1.53 -4.34 9.02
C THR A 475 1.74 -5.86 8.91
N ALA A 476 2.60 -6.44 9.74
CA ALA A 476 2.90 -7.88 9.74
C ALA A 476 1.68 -8.76 10.05
N ARG A 477 0.56 -8.20 10.52
CA ARG A 477 -0.71 -8.93 10.75
C ARG A 477 -1.51 -9.19 9.49
N PHE A 478 -1.29 -8.41 8.42
CA PHE A 478 -2.09 -8.49 7.20
C PHE A 478 -1.26 -8.44 5.91
N TYR A 479 0.00 -8.02 5.97
CA TYR A 479 0.98 -8.16 4.89
C TYR A 479 1.59 -9.55 4.93
N THR A 480 1.70 -10.17 3.76
CA THR A 480 2.45 -11.43 3.62
C THR A 480 3.92 -11.13 3.33
N ASP A 481 4.85 -11.57 4.17
CA ASP A 481 6.26 -11.23 4.00
C ASP A 481 7.18 -12.34 4.48
N TYR A 482 8.28 -12.55 3.76
CA TYR A 482 9.35 -13.45 4.16
C TYR A 482 10.42 -12.70 4.94
N THR A 483 10.88 -13.30 6.03
CA THR A 483 12.01 -12.83 6.81
C THR A 483 12.99 -13.97 7.05
N LEU A 484 14.17 -13.88 6.44
CA LEU A 484 15.27 -14.84 6.60
C LEU A 484 16.09 -14.48 7.83
N PHE A 485 16.32 -15.46 8.70
CA PHE A 485 17.28 -15.41 9.80
C PHE A 485 18.48 -16.28 9.42
N THR A 486 19.69 -15.70 9.43
CA THR A 486 20.89 -16.42 8.99
C THR A 486 22.13 -16.05 9.78
N ALA A 487 23.03 -17.01 9.99
CA ALA A 487 24.40 -16.78 10.45
C ALA A 487 25.43 -17.00 9.32
N ASN A 488 24.98 -17.14 8.06
CA ASN A 488 25.86 -17.42 6.94
C ASN A 488 26.88 -16.29 6.76
N PRO A 489 28.19 -16.57 6.91
CA PRO A 489 29.21 -15.52 6.92
C PRO A 489 29.31 -14.79 5.58
N LYS A 490 28.95 -15.45 4.46
CA LYS A 490 28.94 -14.85 3.13
C LYS A 490 27.84 -13.78 3.02
N ILE A 491 26.63 -14.10 3.46
CA ILE A 491 25.48 -13.16 3.45
C ILE A 491 25.72 -12.04 4.47
N CYS A 492 26.04 -12.37 5.72
CA CYS A 492 26.23 -11.39 6.80
C CYS A 492 27.35 -10.38 6.51
N LYS A 493 28.44 -10.82 5.86
CA LYS A 493 29.51 -9.91 5.42
C LYS A 493 29.01 -8.91 4.37
N GLU A 494 28.11 -9.34 3.49
CA GLU A 494 27.56 -8.46 2.45
C GLU A 494 26.46 -7.54 2.96
N ILE A 495 25.67 -7.95 3.97
CA ILE A 495 24.80 -7.04 4.71
C ILE A 495 25.62 -5.90 5.31
N ASN A 496 26.77 -6.20 5.95
CA ASN A 496 27.63 -5.15 6.48
C ASN A 496 28.12 -4.18 5.39
N LYS A 497 28.50 -4.68 4.21
CA LYS A 497 28.89 -3.83 3.07
C LYS A 497 27.77 -2.87 2.65
N VAL A 498 26.49 -3.27 2.76
CA VAL A 498 25.35 -2.38 2.49
C VAL A 498 25.31 -1.25 3.53
N PHE A 499 25.48 -1.54 4.82
CA PHE A 499 25.57 -0.49 5.84
C PHE A 499 26.77 0.42 5.64
N ASP A 500 27.93 -0.12 5.25
CA ASP A 500 29.10 0.68 4.91
C ASP A 500 28.84 1.60 3.71
N PHE A 501 28.00 1.18 2.75
CA PHE A 501 27.55 2.03 1.63
C PHE A 501 26.64 3.17 2.07
N PHE A 502 25.80 2.98 3.09
CA PHE A 502 24.98 4.08 3.63
C PHE A 502 25.84 5.19 4.24
N GLU A 503 26.96 4.82 4.88
CA GLU A 503 27.90 5.78 5.45
C GLU A 503 28.81 6.42 4.39
N VAL A 504 29.25 5.65 3.40
CA VAL A 504 30.25 6.05 2.40
C VAL A 504 29.75 5.74 0.98
N ASN A 505 28.76 6.53 0.53
CA ASN A 505 27.99 6.29 -0.69
C ASN A 505 28.74 6.48 -2.02
N TYR A 506 29.91 7.12 -2.02
CA TYR A 506 30.74 7.29 -3.23
C TYR A 506 31.55 6.04 -3.58
N GLN A 507 31.66 5.06 -2.67
CA GLN A 507 32.37 3.80 -2.93
C GLN A 507 31.39 2.72 -3.38
N VAL A 508 31.44 2.35 -4.66
CA VAL A 508 30.67 1.22 -5.18
C VAL A 508 31.27 -0.09 -4.66
N ARG A 509 30.57 -0.74 -3.74
CA ARG A 509 30.96 -2.07 -3.22
C ARG A 509 30.63 -3.15 -4.24
N LYS A 510 31.44 -4.21 -4.29
CA LYS A 510 31.14 -5.44 -5.05
C LYS A 510 30.44 -6.47 -4.16
N TYR A 511 29.38 -7.06 -4.69
CA TYR A 511 28.60 -8.11 -4.04
C TYR A 511 28.69 -9.39 -4.87
N ASN A 512 28.99 -10.50 -4.22
CA ASN A 512 29.13 -11.83 -4.82
C ASN A 512 27.87 -12.69 -4.62
N HIS A 513 27.07 -12.38 -3.61
CA HIS A 513 25.91 -13.18 -3.22
C HIS A 513 24.64 -12.34 -3.25
N LEU A 514 24.61 -11.20 -2.55
CA LEU A 514 23.48 -10.29 -2.57
C LEU A 514 23.40 -9.56 -3.91
N ILE A 515 22.18 -9.39 -4.40
CA ILE A 515 21.90 -8.51 -5.54
C ILE A 515 21.38 -7.19 -4.97
N VAL A 516 22.15 -6.12 -5.15
CA VAL A 516 21.89 -4.82 -4.51
C VAL A 516 21.63 -3.73 -5.54
N SER A 517 20.48 -3.07 -5.44
CA SER A 517 20.15 -1.87 -6.21
C SER A 517 20.88 -0.64 -5.64
N PRO A 518 21.18 0.40 -6.45
CA PRO A 518 20.82 0.54 -7.87
C PRO A 518 21.84 -0.07 -8.85
N HIS A 519 23.01 -0.49 -8.36
CA HIS A 519 24.16 -0.75 -9.23
C HIS A 519 24.11 -2.10 -9.96
N TYR A 520 23.52 -3.15 -9.35
CA TYR A 520 23.69 -4.52 -9.83
C TYR A 520 22.41 -5.25 -10.22
N THR A 521 21.25 -4.84 -9.70
CA THR A 521 19.99 -5.60 -9.83
C THR A 521 19.60 -5.87 -11.27
N ARG A 522 19.58 -4.84 -12.12
CA ARG A 522 19.22 -5.00 -13.54
C ARG A 522 20.16 -5.96 -14.25
N LYS A 523 21.48 -5.78 -14.10
CA LYS A 523 22.48 -6.63 -14.74
C LYS A 523 22.39 -8.08 -14.27
N ALA A 524 22.24 -8.31 -12.97
CA ALA A 524 22.14 -9.65 -12.40
C ALA A 524 20.89 -10.38 -12.88
N LEU A 525 19.72 -9.70 -12.90
CA LEU A 525 18.49 -10.29 -13.41
C LEU A 525 18.57 -10.60 -14.91
N TYR A 526 19.18 -9.71 -15.71
CA TYR A 526 19.40 -9.99 -17.14
C TYR A 526 20.25 -11.24 -17.33
N GLN A 527 21.34 -11.38 -16.57
CA GLN A 527 22.19 -12.56 -16.64
C GLN A 527 21.46 -13.85 -16.24
N LEU A 528 20.60 -13.80 -15.21
CA LEU A 528 19.78 -14.95 -14.82
C LEU A 528 18.79 -15.34 -15.93
N ILE A 529 18.12 -14.35 -16.55
CA ILE A 529 17.22 -14.59 -17.69
C ILE A 529 17.98 -15.11 -18.91
N ASP A 530 19.16 -14.57 -19.20
CA ASP A 530 20.02 -15.03 -20.29
C ASP A 530 20.48 -16.47 -20.11
N THR A 531 20.75 -16.88 -18.88
CA THR A 531 21.04 -18.28 -18.57
C THR A 531 19.86 -19.19 -18.89
N GLU A 532 18.63 -18.80 -18.53
CA GLU A 532 17.43 -19.58 -18.90
C GLU A 532 17.24 -19.67 -20.42
N ILE A 533 17.50 -18.58 -21.15
CA ILE A 533 17.46 -18.57 -22.62
C ILE A 533 18.50 -19.54 -23.20
N LYS A 534 19.73 -19.51 -22.69
CA LYS A 534 20.81 -20.41 -23.13
C LYS A 534 20.46 -21.86 -22.85
N ASN A 535 19.98 -22.16 -21.64
CA ASN A 535 19.56 -23.50 -21.23
C ASN A 535 18.44 -24.02 -22.15
N LYS A 536 17.43 -23.19 -22.43
CA LYS A 536 16.33 -23.56 -23.32
C LYS A 536 16.82 -23.88 -24.74
N LYS A 537 17.72 -23.07 -25.29
CA LYS A 537 18.33 -23.29 -26.61
C LYS A 537 19.21 -24.55 -26.65
N ALA A 538 19.82 -24.91 -25.52
CA ALA A 538 20.61 -26.13 -25.36
C ALA A 538 19.77 -27.37 -25.03
N GLY A 539 18.44 -27.25 -24.93
CA GLY A 539 17.54 -28.36 -24.55
C GLY A 539 17.57 -28.74 -23.06
N LEU A 540 18.19 -27.93 -22.21
CA LEU A 540 18.25 -28.14 -20.76
C LEU A 540 16.98 -27.62 -20.07
N PRO A 541 16.69 -28.07 -18.83
CA PRO A 541 15.62 -27.50 -18.02
C PRO A 541 15.76 -25.99 -17.88
N SER A 542 14.68 -25.28 -18.18
CA SER A 542 14.64 -23.82 -18.17
C SER A 542 13.27 -23.32 -17.73
N GLY A 543 13.22 -22.24 -16.97
CA GLY A 543 11.99 -21.66 -16.47
C GLY A 543 12.21 -20.47 -15.56
N ILE A 544 11.23 -19.58 -15.52
CA ILE A 544 11.24 -18.39 -14.67
C ILE A 544 9.94 -18.35 -13.88
N LYS A 545 10.02 -18.18 -12.57
CA LYS A 545 8.85 -17.94 -11.71
C LYS A 545 9.09 -16.68 -10.89
N LEU A 546 8.23 -15.66 -11.06
CA LEU A 546 8.33 -14.39 -10.35
C LEU A 546 7.07 -14.13 -9.54
N LYS A 547 7.24 -13.70 -8.29
CA LYS A 547 6.16 -13.14 -7.47
C LYS A 547 6.52 -11.70 -7.13
N LEU A 548 5.63 -10.75 -7.43
CA LEU A 548 5.90 -9.31 -7.34
C LEU A 548 4.64 -8.57 -6.87
N ASN A 549 4.84 -7.37 -6.33
CA ASN A 549 3.75 -6.42 -6.16
C ASN A 549 3.54 -5.61 -7.44
N SER A 550 4.61 -5.33 -8.18
CA SER A 550 4.53 -4.56 -9.43
C SER A 550 5.60 -4.92 -10.46
N LEU A 551 5.21 -4.86 -11.73
CA LEU A 551 6.06 -5.03 -12.92
C LEU A 551 5.73 -3.91 -13.92
N SER A 552 6.59 -2.88 -13.98
CA SER A 552 6.39 -1.70 -14.84
C SER A 552 7.62 -1.29 -15.66
N ASP A 553 8.79 -1.87 -15.42
CA ASP A 553 10.00 -1.55 -16.19
C ASP A 553 9.96 -2.17 -17.59
N TYR A 554 9.81 -1.36 -18.63
CA TYR A 554 9.69 -1.84 -20.01
C TYR A 554 10.91 -2.62 -20.48
N LYS A 555 12.12 -2.23 -20.09
CA LYS A 555 13.35 -2.94 -20.50
C LYS A 555 13.41 -4.35 -19.89
N MET A 556 12.97 -4.52 -18.64
CA MET A 556 12.84 -5.82 -18.00
C MET A 556 11.73 -6.65 -18.64
N ILE A 557 10.60 -6.03 -18.96
CA ILE A 557 9.50 -6.68 -19.70
C ILE A 557 9.98 -7.18 -21.07
N ASP A 558 10.76 -6.37 -21.80
CA ASP A 558 11.36 -6.78 -23.07
C ASP A 558 12.26 -7.99 -22.94
N LYS A 559 13.04 -8.05 -21.84
CA LYS A 559 13.88 -9.20 -21.53
C LYS A 559 13.05 -10.46 -21.26
N LEU A 560 11.90 -10.33 -20.59
CA LEU A 560 10.96 -11.44 -20.41
C LEU A 560 10.30 -11.86 -21.73
N TYR A 561 9.95 -10.91 -22.61
CA TYR A 561 9.45 -11.22 -23.96
C TYR A 561 10.51 -11.91 -24.81
N GLU A 562 11.79 -11.52 -24.71
CA GLU A 562 12.90 -12.22 -25.35
C GLU A 562 13.00 -13.68 -24.87
N ALA A 563 12.92 -13.90 -23.55
CA ALA A 563 12.94 -15.24 -22.98
C ALA A 563 11.75 -16.09 -23.44
N SER A 564 10.55 -15.49 -23.50
CA SER A 564 9.36 -16.14 -24.05
C SER A 564 9.55 -16.52 -25.51
N ARG A 565 10.08 -15.63 -26.37
CA ARG A 565 10.38 -15.93 -27.78
C ARG A 565 11.41 -17.06 -27.93
N ALA A 566 12.34 -17.20 -26.98
CA ALA A 566 13.28 -18.33 -26.95
C ALA A 566 12.65 -19.65 -26.46
N GLY A 567 11.38 -19.64 -26.02
CA GLY A 567 10.67 -20.83 -25.55
C GLY A 567 10.74 -21.07 -24.04
N VAL A 568 11.31 -20.14 -23.27
CA VAL A 568 11.38 -20.24 -21.80
C VAL A 568 9.97 -20.06 -21.23
N LYS A 569 9.54 -20.97 -20.36
CA LYS A 569 8.24 -20.87 -19.66
C LYS A 569 8.35 -19.93 -18.47
N ILE A 570 7.45 -18.94 -18.40
CA ILE A 570 7.46 -17.88 -17.40
C ILE A 570 6.12 -17.84 -16.66
N LYS A 571 6.16 -17.95 -15.33
CA LYS A 571 4.99 -17.83 -14.45
C LYS A 571 5.10 -16.58 -13.59
N LEU A 572 4.11 -15.69 -13.66
CA LEU A 572 4.11 -14.43 -12.93
C LEU A 572 2.93 -14.36 -11.96
N ILE A 573 3.20 -14.08 -10.68
CA ILE A 573 2.18 -13.72 -9.69
C ILE A 573 2.40 -12.24 -9.35
N VAL A 574 1.61 -11.35 -9.96
CA VAL A 574 1.73 -9.90 -9.78
C VAL A 574 0.43 -9.35 -9.19
N ARG A 575 0.45 -8.93 -7.93
CA ARG A 575 -0.79 -8.46 -7.29
C ARG A 575 -1.31 -7.15 -7.91
N GLY A 576 -0.40 -6.22 -8.19
CA GLY A 576 -0.69 -4.81 -8.44
C GLY A 576 -0.53 -4.46 -9.90
N ILE A 577 0.36 -3.50 -10.18
CA ILE A 577 0.66 -3.02 -11.53
C ILE A 577 1.39 -4.12 -12.31
N CYS A 578 0.88 -4.45 -13.48
CA CYS A 578 1.56 -5.27 -14.48
C CYS A 578 1.40 -4.62 -15.85
N CYS A 579 2.49 -4.08 -16.40
CA CYS A 579 2.52 -3.52 -17.75
C CYS A 579 2.78 -4.60 -18.82
N LEU A 580 3.19 -5.80 -18.42
CA LEU A 580 3.39 -6.94 -19.30
C LEU A 580 2.04 -7.53 -19.74
N ILE A 581 1.91 -7.84 -21.03
CA ILE A 581 0.73 -8.50 -21.60
C ILE A 581 1.09 -9.97 -21.88
N PRO A 582 0.55 -10.95 -21.14
CA PRO A 582 0.85 -12.38 -21.34
C PRO A 582 0.04 -12.99 -22.50
N GLY A 583 0.52 -14.11 -23.05
CA GLY A 583 -0.24 -14.95 -24.00
C GLY A 583 -0.30 -14.47 -25.46
N VAL A 584 0.49 -13.47 -25.85
CA VAL A 584 0.50 -12.93 -27.22
C VAL A 584 1.43 -13.76 -28.11
N LYS A 585 0.90 -14.34 -29.19
CA LYS A 585 1.68 -15.14 -30.16
C LYS A 585 2.90 -14.38 -30.68
N GLY A 586 4.07 -15.02 -30.67
CA GLY A 586 5.33 -14.39 -31.11
C GLY A 586 5.94 -13.36 -30.15
N MET A 587 5.31 -13.07 -29.00
CA MET A 587 5.82 -12.15 -27.98
C MET A 587 5.87 -12.80 -26.60
N SER A 588 4.70 -13.18 -26.07
CA SER A 588 4.51 -13.62 -24.68
C SER A 588 3.72 -14.93 -24.56
N GLU A 589 3.68 -15.74 -25.62
CA GLU A 589 2.97 -17.03 -25.65
C GLU A 589 3.44 -18.04 -24.59
N ASN A 590 4.67 -17.88 -24.09
CA ASN A 590 5.22 -18.71 -23.02
C ASN A 590 5.15 -18.06 -21.64
N ILE A 591 4.44 -16.92 -21.53
CA ILE A 591 4.24 -16.19 -20.27
C ILE A 591 2.79 -16.33 -19.82
N GLU A 592 2.61 -16.81 -18.60
CA GLU A 592 1.34 -16.78 -17.89
C GLU A 592 1.45 -15.85 -16.68
N ALA A 593 0.45 -14.99 -16.47
CA ALA A 593 0.43 -14.07 -15.34
C ALA A 593 -0.93 -14.06 -14.63
N ILE A 594 -0.88 -14.10 -13.30
CA ILE A 594 -2.05 -13.99 -12.42
C ILE A 594 -1.87 -12.91 -11.36
N SER A 595 -2.98 -12.39 -10.86
CA SER A 595 -3.05 -11.52 -9.69
C SER A 595 -3.90 -12.16 -8.60
N ILE A 596 -3.41 -12.15 -7.37
CA ILE A 596 -4.14 -12.65 -6.20
C ILE A 596 -4.43 -11.46 -5.29
N VAL A 597 -5.72 -11.20 -5.08
CA VAL A 597 -6.24 -10.20 -4.14
C VAL A 597 -7.22 -10.94 -3.22
N GLY A 598 -7.02 -10.83 -1.91
CA GLY A 598 -7.77 -11.59 -0.92
C GLY A 598 -7.74 -10.95 0.47
N LYS A 599 -7.92 -11.76 1.52
CA LYS A 599 -7.94 -11.32 2.93
C LYS A 599 -6.62 -10.67 3.30
N LEU A 600 -5.52 -11.31 2.93
CA LEU A 600 -4.17 -10.83 3.17
C LEU A 600 -3.66 -10.06 1.96
N LEU A 601 -2.77 -9.12 2.23
CA LEU A 601 -2.13 -8.30 1.23
C LEU A 601 -0.85 -9.00 0.77
N GLU A 602 -0.89 -9.57 -0.43
CA GLU A 602 0.23 -10.29 -1.07
C GLU A 602 1.44 -9.36 -1.20
N HIS A 603 2.48 -9.45 -0.36
CA HIS A 603 3.61 -8.49 -0.39
C HIS A 603 5.01 -9.08 -0.68
N PRO A 604 5.28 -10.41 -0.62
CA PRO A 604 6.64 -10.88 -0.76
C PRO A 604 7.04 -10.86 -2.24
N ARG A 605 8.31 -10.52 -2.51
CA ARG A 605 8.89 -10.67 -3.84
C ARG A 605 9.80 -11.89 -3.90
N LEU A 606 9.59 -12.71 -4.92
CA LEU A 606 10.37 -13.93 -5.18
C LEU A 606 10.88 -13.91 -6.61
N PHE A 607 12.14 -14.27 -6.80
CA PHE A 607 12.73 -14.56 -8.10
C PHE A 607 13.24 -16.00 -8.10
N ILE A 608 12.72 -16.84 -8.99
CA ILE A 608 13.07 -18.25 -9.08
C ILE A 608 13.43 -18.55 -10.54
N PHE A 609 14.62 -19.12 -10.74
CA PHE A 609 15.17 -19.50 -12.04
C PHE A 609 15.56 -20.97 -12.03
N GLU A 610 15.14 -21.73 -13.05
CA GLU A 610 15.34 -23.19 -13.14
C GLU A 610 16.82 -23.59 -13.23
N ASN A 611 17.62 -22.79 -13.94
CA ASN A 611 19.07 -22.86 -14.01
C ASN A 611 19.60 -24.29 -14.30
N GLY A 612 18.98 -24.98 -15.26
CA GLY A 612 19.39 -26.33 -15.68
C GLY A 612 19.02 -27.45 -14.69
N GLY A 613 18.17 -27.16 -13.70
CA GLY A 613 17.73 -28.09 -12.66
C GLY A 613 18.22 -27.74 -11.25
N ASP A 614 19.24 -26.88 -11.13
CA ASP A 614 19.70 -26.32 -9.85
C ASP A 614 19.05 -24.96 -9.60
N ASN A 615 17.83 -25.00 -9.05
CA ASN A 615 17.00 -23.82 -8.86
C ASN A 615 17.72 -22.71 -8.07
N LYS A 616 17.76 -21.51 -8.66
CA LYS A 616 18.19 -20.28 -7.96
C LYS A 616 16.98 -19.54 -7.43
N VAL A 617 16.87 -19.49 -6.10
CA VAL A 617 15.74 -18.86 -5.39
C VAL A 617 16.22 -17.63 -4.64
N TYR A 618 15.51 -16.51 -4.83
CA TYR A 618 15.78 -15.25 -4.15
C TYR A 618 14.51 -14.71 -3.48
N ILE A 619 14.65 -14.21 -2.25
CA ILE A 619 13.68 -13.26 -1.66
C ILE A 619 14.16 -11.84 -1.94
N SER A 620 13.25 -10.89 -2.18
CA SER A 620 13.64 -9.52 -2.53
C SER A 620 12.77 -8.45 -1.87
N SER A 621 13.37 -7.30 -1.58
CA SER A 621 12.64 -6.07 -1.27
C SER A 621 12.21 -5.29 -2.53
N ALA A 622 12.77 -5.63 -3.70
CA ALA A 622 12.55 -4.94 -4.97
C ALA A 622 11.39 -5.54 -5.77
N ASP A 623 10.57 -4.66 -6.33
CA ASP A 623 9.71 -4.95 -7.49
C ASP A 623 10.49 -4.72 -8.80
N LEU A 624 9.90 -5.12 -9.93
CA LEU A 624 10.47 -4.87 -11.26
C LEU A 624 9.93 -3.54 -11.83
N MET A 625 10.23 -2.46 -11.12
CA MET A 625 9.93 -1.08 -11.51
C MET A 625 11.24 -0.29 -11.66
N GLY A 626 11.29 0.70 -12.55
CA GLY A 626 12.50 1.49 -12.80
C GLY A 626 13.09 2.07 -11.52
N ARG A 627 12.25 2.62 -10.63
CA ARG A 627 12.71 3.16 -9.33
C ARG A 627 13.33 2.12 -8.40
N ASN A 628 12.85 0.88 -8.39
CA ASN A 628 13.39 -0.18 -7.52
C ASN A 628 14.70 -0.74 -8.08
N LEU A 629 14.84 -0.78 -9.40
CA LEU A 629 16.03 -1.28 -10.07
C LEU A 629 17.17 -0.26 -10.03
N ASP A 630 16.86 1.02 -10.24
CA ASP A 630 17.87 2.03 -10.59
C ASP A 630 17.93 3.25 -9.62
N ASN A 631 16.90 3.51 -8.79
CA ASN A 631 16.82 4.73 -7.96
C ASN A 631 16.66 4.48 -6.44
N ARG A 632 16.69 3.22 -6.00
CA ARG A 632 16.53 2.82 -4.60
C ARG A 632 17.62 1.86 -4.17
N VAL A 633 17.87 1.81 -2.87
CA VAL A 633 18.69 0.74 -2.28
C VAL A 633 17.76 -0.39 -1.88
N GLU A 634 17.89 -1.51 -2.58
CA GLU A 634 17.10 -2.73 -2.41
C GLU A 634 18.05 -3.93 -2.28
N ILE A 635 17.62 -4.99 -1.62
CA ILE A 635 18.40 -6.24 -1.49
C ILE A 635 17.56 -7.40 -2.00
N SER A 636 18.14 -8.21 -2.89
CA SER A 636 17.65 -9.56 -3.19
C SER A 636 18.65 -10.58 -2.65
N CYS A 637 18.16 -11.44 -1.77
CA CYS A 637 18.97 -12.41 -1.04
C CYS A 637 18.79 -13.81 -1.63
N PRO A 638 19.87 -14.50 -2.03
CA PRO A 638 19.79 -15.90 -2.42
C PRO A 638 19.50 -16.78 -1.20
N ILE A 639 18.67 -17.80 -1.40
CA ILE A 639 18.39 -18.82 -0.38
C ILE A 639 19.29 -20.01 -0.65
N TYR A 640 20.22 -20.30 0.27
CA TYR A 640 21.16 -21.41 0.13
C TYR A 640 20.71 -22.69 0.81
N ASP A 641 19.94 -22.58 1.90
CA ASP A 641 19.40 -23.75 2.59
C ASP A 641 18.37 -24.46 1.70
N GLU A 642 18.61 -25.74 1.41
CA GLU A 642 17.79 -26.52 0.46
C GLU A 642 16.36 -26.75 0.98
N ASP A 643 16.16 -26.88 2.29
CA ASP A 643 14.82 -27.03 2.86
C ASP A 643 14.02 -25.74 2.70
N LEU A 644 14.67 -24.59 2.89
CA LEU A 644 14.05 -23.28 2.68
C LEU A 644 13.78 -23.02 1.18
N LYS A 645 14.67 -23.44 0.28
CA LYS A 645 14.41 -23.37 -1.17
C LYS A 645 13.16 -24.17 -1.53
N LYS A 646 13.06 -25.41 -1.04
CA LYS A 646 11.91 -26.30 -1.27
C LYS A 646 10.62 -25.68 -0.73
N GLU A 647 10.65 -25.16 0.50
CA GLU A 647 9.50 -24.47 1.08
C GLU A 647 9.03 -23.30 0.22
N ILE A 648 9.94 -22.44 -0.26
CA ILE A 648 9.58 -21.29 -1.09
C ILE A 648 8.99 -21.73 -2.44
N LEU A 649 9.51 -22.80 -3.03
CA LEU A 649 8.98 -23.38 -4.27
C LEU A 649 7.56 -23.93 -4.07
N GLU A 650 7.31 -24.65 -2.97
CA GLU A 650 5.99 -25.16 -2.61
C GLU A 650 5.01 -24.01 -2.34
N ASN A 651 5.43 -22.98 -1.61
CA ASN A 651 4.63 -21.77 -1.36
C ASN A 651 4.29 -21.04 -2.66
N PHE A 652 5.24 -20.91 -3.59
CA PHE A 652 4.97 -20.34 -4.91
C PHE A 652 3.91 -21.16 -5.65
N GLU A 653 4.01 -22.50 -5.64
CA GLU A 653 3.04 -23.37 -6.31
C GLU A 653 1.66 -23.34 -5.64
N ILE A 654 1.55 -23.18 -4.32
CA ILE A 654 0.27 -22.95 -3.62
C ILE A 654 -0.40 -21.67 -4.15
N GLY A 655 0.35 -20.58 -4.26
CA GLY A 655 -0.13 -19.33 -4.88
C GLY A 655 -0.50 -19.53 -6.35
N TRP A 656 0.37 -20.20 -7.12
CA TRP A 656 0.14 -20.45 -8.54
C TRP A 656 -1.07 -21.31 -8.83
N ARG A 657 -1.46 -22.21 -7.92
CA ARG A 657 -2.61 -23.10 -8.10
C ARG A 657 -3.95 -22.48 -7.71
N ASP A 658 -3.95 -21.24 -7.21
CA ASP A 658 -5.18 -20.56 -6.82
C ASP A 658 -6.16 -20.48 -8.01
N ASN A 659 -7.38 -20.95 -7.79
CA ASN A 659 -8.51 -20.95 -8.74
C ASN A 659 -9.79 -20.37 -8.10
N VAL A 660 -9.64 -19.69 -6.95
CA VAL A 660 -10.73 -19.07 -6.20
C VAL A 660 -10.62 -17.55 -6.25
N LYS A 661 -9.44 -17.01 -5.92
CA LYS A 661 -9.11 -15.58 -5.81
C LYS A 661 -8.09 -15.10 -6.84
N ALA A 662 -7.43 -15.99 -7.57
CA ALA A 662 -6.60 -15.59 -8.71
C ALA A 662 -7.44 -14.99 -9.84
N ARG A 663 -6.97 -13.88 -10.42
CA ARG A 663 -7.43 -13.30 -11.68
C ARG A 663 -6.34 -13.43 -12.73
N VAL A 664 -6.70 -13.63 -13.98
CA VAL A 664 -5.74 -13.69 -15.09
C VAL A 664 -5.46 -12.29 -15.61
N PHE A 665 -4.21 -12.02 -15.98
CA PHE A 665 -3.91 -10.88 -16.85
C PHE A 665 -4.15 -11.30 -18.30
N SER A 666 -4.83 -10.46 -19.07
CA SER A 666 -5.18 -10.73 -20.47
C SER A 666 -5.18 -9.42 -21.25
N ILE A 667 -5.11 -9.50 -22.58
CA ILE A 667 -5.22 -8.31 -23.44
C ILE A 667 -6.56 -7.57 -23.27
N LYS A 668 -7.61 -8.29 -22.86
CA LYS A 668 -8.94 -7.72 -22.59
C LYS A 668 -8.99 -6.90 -21.29
N ASN A 669 -8.04 -7.11 -20.38
CA ASN A 669 -7.98 -6.45 -19.07
C ASN A 669 -9.31 -6.52 -18.28
N ASP A 670 -9.98 -7.67 -18.33
CA ASP A 670 -11.30 -7.91 -17.74
C ASP A 670 -11.25 -8.40 -16.28
N ASN A 671 -10.05 -8.59 -15.72
CA ASN A 671 -9.84 -9.17 -14.39
C ASN A 671 -10.63 -10.47 -14.17
N ALA A 672 -10.74 -11.31 -15.19
CA ALA A 672 -11.46 -12.56 -15.10
C ALA A 672 -10.84 -13.47 -14.03
N TYR A 673 -11.67 -14.07 -13.17
CA TYR A 673 -11.20 -15.08 -12.22
C TYR A 673 -10.62 -16.28 -12.97
N ARG A 674 -9.47 -16.78 -12.51
CA ARG A 674 -8.93 -18.05 -12.99
C ARG A 674 -9.81 -19.18 -12.48
N ARG A 675 -10.54 -19.82 -13.38
CA ARG A 675 -11.36 -21.00 -13.10
C ARG A 675 -10.80 -22.21 -13.84
N ASN A 676 -10.87 -23.37 -13.21
CA ASN A 676 -10.52 -24.66 -13.81
C ASN A 676 -11.33 -25.77 -13.13
N ASN A 677 -11.29 -26.98 -13.68
CA ASN A 677 -12.02 -28.14 -13.17
C ASN A 677 -11.30 -28.85 -12.00
N LYS A 678 -10.30 -28.22 -11.39
CA LYS A 678 -9.55 -28.78 -10.25
C LYS A 678 -10.22 -28.39 -8.92
N PRO A 679 -9.94 -29.10 -7.81
CA PRO A 679 -10.45 -28.73 -6.51
C PRO A 679 -10.18 -27.25 -6.16
N PRO A 680 -11.09 -26.58 -5.43
CA PRO A 680 -10.92 -25.17 -5.09
C PRO A 680 -9.70 -24.97 -4.17
N VAL A 681 -8.80 -24.10 -4.61
CA VAL A 681 -7.59 -23.67 -3.91
C VAL A 681 -7.71 -22.18 -3.65
N ARG A 682 -7.91 -21.82 -2.39
CA ARG A 682 -7.75 -20.45 -1.90
C ARG A 682 -6.38 -20.34 -1.24
N SER A 683 -5.41 -19.86 -2.00
CA SER A 683 -3.97 -19.88 -1.69
C SER A 683 -3.64 -19.42 -0.27
N GLN A 684 -4.18 -18.29 0.17
CA GLN A 684 -3.89 -17.74 1.51
C GLN A 684 -4.32 -18.69 2.65
N PHE A 685 -5.44 -19.38 2.49
CA PHE A 685 -5.92 -20.33 3.51
C PHE A 685 -5.12 -21.63 3.42
N LYS A 686 -4.83 -22.10 2.20
CA LYS A 686 -3.97 -23.27 1.99
C LYS A 686 -2.53 -23.07 2.45
N MET A 687 -2.04 -21.83 2.45
CA MET A 687 -0.74 -21.46 2.99
C MET A 687 -0.72 -21.63 4.51
N TYR A 688 -1.77 -21.20 5.21
CA TYR A 688 -1.91 -21.46 6.64
C TYR A 688 -1.97 -22.97 6.94
N ASP A 689 -2.80 -23.71 6.21
CA ASP A 689 -2.89 -25.18 6.36
C ASP A 689 -1.53 -25.87 6.10
N TYR A 690 -0.72 -25.33 5.18
CA TYR A 690 0.61 -25.84 4.89
C TYR A 690 1.55 -25.70 6.10
N TYR A 691 1.57 -24.53 6.72
CA TYR A 691 2.37 -24.31 7.93
C TYR A 691 1.86 -25.10 9.14
N LEU A 692 0.55 -25.28 9.24
CA LEU A 692 -0.05 -26.12 10.29
C LEU A 692 0.42 -27.58 10.16
N ARG A 693 0.32 -28.16 8.97
CA ARG A 693 0.84 -29.53 8.71
C ARG A 693 2.34 -29.64 8.95
N LYS A 694 3.11 -28.58 8.64
CA LYS A 694 4.55 -28.57 8.88
C LYS A 694 4.90 -28.66 10.38
N LEU A 695 4.02 -28.21 11.27
CA LEU A 695 4.17 -28.36 12.72
C LEU A 695 3.83 -29.77 13.21
N GLU A 696 2.91 -30.49 12.55
CA GLU A 696 2.52 -31.86 12.94
C GLU A 696 3.62 -32.90 12.65
N VAL A 697 4.50 -32.60 11.68
CA VAL A 697 5.59 -33.49 11.24
C VAL A 697 6.86 -33.31 12.10
N TYR A 698 6.91 -32.30 12.96
CA TYR A 698 8.06 -31.93 13.79
C TYR A 698 7.80 -32.24 15.25
#